data_AF-A0A269ZCD3-F1
#
_entry.id   AF-A0A269ZCD3-F1
#
_cell.length_a   1.000
_cell.length_b   1.000
_cell.length_c   1.000
_cell.angle_alpha   90.00
_cell.angle_beta   90.00
_cell.angle_gamma   90.00
#
_symmetry.space_group_name_H-M   'P 1'
#
loop_
_entity.id
_entity.type
_entity.pdbx_description
1 polymer ?
#
loop_
_entity_poly.entity_id
_entity_poly.type
_entity_poly.pdbx_seq_one_letter_code
_entity_poly.pdbx_strand_id
1 'polypeptide(L)'
;MSSEPTAIDVWEALLDPQGDFSLPDFSAVTPDTLSTAARAATDFALAEVEHIVTDDADPTFVTTTVRFESATVPMARLAALVRTIESNHLTPELTDAVAEVWVRLSATRTEMLLGVDLFHRIEQVPVTDLNPEDKRHQELTVENFVRAGARLGEEDRAHMATIEAELTALSTSFSRALGTDTRELAVHLGEADELKGLSEDQIAAAATRAGERDESGYLLGLNNFTQQLVLGPLESTATREHVLRNSMARGARGGDGDTRAQVSDITALRALQAKLLGYPSYSSYAIDNQTAGGPDAAADIVSSLIAPANAQLAAELDTVRDRYGLDEIAPSDVMHYLAKYRQDEFGIDPDEVAQYFEFDTVLTDGVFFAATGLYGITFAPAEGVVGWHDDVSAYEVTDVGGRTLGLILIDPYARDTKRGGAWMDQLVPASRLTGDLPVVTLSLNLAKPGPGRPTLLSPTELTTLFHEFGHVLHGLFANSTYPSTAGTSVPRDYVEFPSQFNEMWRFHPQVLPHYAKHVETGEPMPEAMVASLIAGEDFGQGFSTIEYLAAAMLDLSWHSLEAGEHITDVLSFESEVLDAAGFSPLVPPRYRTTYFGHIFASGYAAGYYSYLYSEVIAAWVSEWFESQGGLNREAGEAFREAILAPGYSVDPMTAIEKFFGVRPDVAPLLRRRGLAEPVPEGSDPSPAEADAGTGATADDTAPKHHANNTRIAEILTDNGIEPQITVFSEATPTAASAAEKVGVDVGAIANSLVFSAGGDPVLIMTSGAHRVDTDHVASLIGVDSLDRADKDLVRAATGQVIGGVAPIGHPAPIPTFIDTALRDFPVLWAAAGTPQSMMPLTYDQLVTLTGGKEIAVVADES
;
A
#
# COMPACT_ATOMS: atom_id res chain seq x y z
N MET A 1 5.93 -24.98 47.31
CA MET A 1 6.41 -23.64 46.95
C MET A 1 7.63 -23.85 46.08
N SER A 2 7.41 -23.93 44.77
CA SER A 2 8.50 -23.99 43.80
C SER A 2 9.27 -22.67 43.87
N SER A 3 10.59 -22.73 43.94
CA SER A 3 11.49 -21.57 43.94
C SER A 3 11.94 -21.21 42.53
N GLU A 4 11.18 -21.60 41.52
CA GLU A 4 11.40 -21.15 40.14
C GLU A 4 10.60 -19.87 39.92
N PRO A 5 11.23 -18.79 39.41
CA PRO A 5 10.52 -17.60 38.96
C PRO A 5 9.38 -18.03 38.03
N THR A 6 8.19 -17.46 38.22
CA THR A 6 7.10 -17.68 37.27
C THR A 6 7.47 -17.08 35.92
N ALA A 7 6.85 -17.57 34.83
CA ALA A 7 7.12 -17.07 33.48
C ALA A 7 6.90 -15.55 33.33
N ILE A 8 5.94 -14.99 34.10
CA ILE A 8 5.65 -13.56 34.16
C ILE A 8 6.81 -12.78 34.79
N ASP A 9 7.48 -13.34 35.81
CA ASP A 9 8.59 -12.68 36.52
C ASP A 9 9.80 -12.43 35.60
N VAL A 10 10.00 -13.24 34.55
CA VAL A 10 11.10 -13.07 33.59
C VAL A 10 10.80 -11.99 32.55
N TRP A 11 9.54 -11.89 32.11
CA TRP A 11 9.12 -10.81 31.21
C TRP A 11 9.18 -9.46 31.93
N GLU A 12 8.70 -9.39 33.18
CA GLU A 12 8.85 -8.20 34.02
C GLU A 12 10.32 -7.82 34.24
N ALA A 13 11.24 -8.79 34.25
CA ALA A 13 12.67 -8.53 34.36
C ALA A 13 13.32 -7.93 33.10
N LEU A 14 12.65 -7.95 31.93
CA LEU A 14 13.07 -7.23 30.72
C LEU A 14 12.46 -5.83 30.61
N LEU A 15 11.60 -5.43 31.52
CA LEU A 15 11.04 -4.08 31.58
C LEU A 15 11.93 -3.19 32.45
N ASP A 16 12.05 -1.92 32.05
CA ASP A 16 12.62 -0.85 32.86
C ASP A 16 11.73 -0.64 34.09
N PRO A 17 12.20 -1.00 35.29
CA PRO A 17 11.39 -0.90 36.50
C PRO A 17 11.26 0.55 37.02
N GLN A 18 11.85 1.53 36.33
CA GLN A 18 11.90 2.94 36.75
C GLN A 18 11.09 3.89 35.85
N GLY A 19 10.44 3.42 34.78
CA GLY A 19 9.75 4.28 33.80
C GLY A 19 8.22 4.17 33.77
N ASP A 20 7.53 5.29 33.58
CA ASP A 20 6.07 5.38 33.40
C ASP A 20 5.57 4.83 32.03
N PHE A 21 6.49 4.42 31.15
CA PHE A 21 6.22 4.05 29.75
C PHE A 21 6.37 2.55 29.45
N SER A 22 6.54 1.71 30.48
CA SER A 22 6.76 0.26 30.32
C SER A 22 7.89 -0.05 29.32
N LEU A 23 8.96 0.75 29.27
CA LEU A 23 10.05 0.59 28.30
C LEU A 23 10.82 -0.72 28.56
N PRO A 24 11.40 -1.41 27.56
CA PRO A 24 12.34 -2.48 27.82
C PRO A 24 13.66 -1.97 28.44
N ASP A 25 14.22 -2.71 29.39
CA ASP A 25 15.60 -2.51 29.85
C ASP A 25 16.56 -3.10 28.81
N PHE A 26 17.02 -2.26 27.88
CA PHE A 26 17.96 -2.67 26.83
C PHE A 26 19.29 -3.20 27.39
N SER A 27 19.68 -2.86 28.62
CA SER A 27 20.89 -3.38 29.26
C SER A 27 20.74 -4.84 29.72
N ALA A 28 19.50 -5.30 29.90
CA ALA A 28 19.16 -6.68 30.27
C ALA A 28 19.00 -7.61 29.04
N VAL A 29 19.12 -7.07 27.82
CA VAL A 29 19.00 -7.84 26.58
C VAL A 29 20.27 -8.65 26.33
N THR A 30 20.15 -9.96 26.48
CA THR A 30 21.20 -10.94 26.24
C THR A 30 20.61 -12.15 25.53
N PRO A 31 21.42 -13.04 24.91
CA PRO A 31 20.91 -14.27 24.32
C PRO A 31 20.05 -15.12 25.28
N ASP A 32 20.52 -15.28 26.53
CA ASP A 32 19.83 -16.09 27.54
C ASP A 32 18.50 -15.47 27.98
N THR A 33 18.46 -14.13 28.17
CA THR A 33 17.23 -13.44 28.57
C THR A 33 16.21 -13.42 27.45
N LEU A 34 16.63 -13.26 26.18
CA LEU A 34 15.74 -13.37 25.01
C LEU A 34 15.13 -14.76 24.87
N SER A 35 15.95 -15.83 24.96
CA SER A 35 15.45 -17.21 24.87
C SER A 35 14.47 -17.53 26.01
N THR A 36 14.79 -17.10 27.23
CA THR A 36 13.92 -17.31 28.39
C THR A 36 12.60 -16.55 28.25
N ALA A 37 12.64 -15.29 27.82
CA ALA A 37 11.45 -14.49 27.59
C ALA A 37 10.57 -15.05 26.47
N ALA A 38 11.17 -15.54 25.37
CA ALA A 38 10.42 -16.19 24.30
C ALA A 38 9.66 -17.41 24.78
N ARG A 39 10.33 -18.28 25.56
CA ARG A 39 9.67 -19.43 26.19
C ARG A 39 8.53 -19.01 27.09
N ALA A 40 8.79 -18.07 28.00
CA ALA A 40 7.80 -17.57 28.94
C ALA A 40 6.55 -16.99 28.25
N ALA A 41 6.75 -16.13 27.25
CA ALA A 41 5.67 -15.50 26.51
C ALA A 41 4.83 -16.52 25.72
N THR A 42 5.46 -17.48 25.03
CA THR A 42 4.72 -18.49 24.28
C THR A 42 4.03 -19.50 25.18
N ASP A 43 4.67 -19.92 26.28
CA ASP A 43 4.08 -20.90 27.21
C ASP A 43 2.86 -20.27 27.92
N PHE A 44 2.93 -18.97 28.25
CA PHE A 44 1.79 -18.21 28.77
C PHE A 44 0.65 -18.12 27.77
N ALA A 45 0.93 -17.72 26.52
CA ALA A 45 -0.10 -17.60 25.49
C ALA A 45 -0.82 -18.94 25.24
N LEU A 46 -0.07 -20.04 25.12
CA LEU A 46 -0.64 -21.37 24.92
C LEU A 46 -1.47 -21.84 26.14
N ALA A 47 -1.02 -21.54 27.37
CA ALA A 47 -1.78 -21.86 28.57
C ALA A 47 -3.10 -21.07 28.65
N GLU A 48 -3.10 -19.79 28.30
CA GLU A 48 -4.33 -18.98 28.24
C GLU A 48 -5.27 -19.45 27.13
N VAL A 49 -4.73 -19.84 25.97
CA VAL A 49 -5.52 -20.46 24.89
C VAL A 49 -6.19 -21.75 25.37
N GLU A 50 -5.46 -22.63 26.07
CA GLU A 50 -6.04 -23.85 26.66
C GLU A 50 -7.15 -23.51 27.67
N HIS A 51 -6.98 -22.45 28.48
CA HIS A 51 -8.02 -21.98 29.37
C HIS A 51 -9.26 -21.43 28.64
N ILE A 52 -9.09 -20.75 27.51
CA ILE A 52 -10.21 -20.30 26.66
C ILE A 52 -10.94 -21.51 26.09
N VAL A 53 -10.20 -22.49 25.54
CA VAL A 53 -10.74 -23.68 24.89
C VAL A 53 -11.50 -24.58 25.87
N THR A 54 -10.97 -24.76 27.08
CA THR A 54 -11.53 -25.65 28.10
C THR A 54 -12.63 -25.03 28.97
N ASP A 55 -12.99 -23.76 28.75
CA ASP A 55 -14.08 -23.12 29.48
C ASP A 55 -15.44 -23.63 29.00
N ASP A 56 -16.16 -24.34 29.88
CA ASP A 56 -17.49 -24.90 29.61
C ASP A 56 -18.59 -23.82 29.49
N ALA A 57 -18.32 -22.57 29.86
CA ALA A 57 -19.26 -21.46 29.70
C ALA A 57 -19.40 -21.04 28.22
N ASP A 58 -20.57 -20.50 27.87
CA ASP A 58 -20.82 -19.92 26.54
C ASP A 58 -19.79 -18.80 26.24
N PRO A 59 -19.20 -18.76 25.03
CA PRO A 59 -18.18 -17.77 24.70
C PRO A 59 -18.78 -16.36 24.67
N THR A 60 -18.09 -15.43 25.35
CA THR A 60 -18.41 -14.01 25.29
C THR A 60 -17.20 -13.26 24.74
N PHE A 61 -17.42 -12.05 24.26
CA PHE A 61 -16.33 -11.21 23.76
C PHE A 61 -15.23 -11.01 24.81
N VAL A 62 -15.60 -10.81 26.09
CA VAL A 62 -14.62 -10.63 27.17
C VAL A 62 -13.90 -11.94 27.52
N THR A 63 -14.64 -13.05 27.67
CA THR A 63 -14.06 -14.34 28.11
C THR A 63 -13.25 -15.05 27.03
N THR A 64 -13.50 -14.73 25.75
CA THR A 64 -12.84 -15.36 24.60
C THR A 64 -11.93 -14.37 23.87
N THR A 65 -12.47 -13.33 23.24
CA THR A 65 -11.73 -12.45 22.32
C THR A 65 -10.76 -11.51 23.04
N VAL A 66 -11.23 -10.79 24.06
CA VAL A 66 -10.37 -9.91 24.88
C VAL A 66 -9.33 -10.74 25.63
N ARG A 67 -9.69 -11.94 26.11
CA ARG A 67 -8.76 -12.85 26.75
C ARG A 67 -7.70 -13.35 25.78
N PHE A 68 -8.07 -13.68 24.55
CA PHE A 68 -7.11 -14.05 23.49
C PHE A 68 -6.17 -12.88 23.16
N GLU A 69 -6.68 -11.67 22.95
CA GLU A 69 -5.86 -10.47 22.74
C GLU A 69 -4.84 -10.32 23.89
N SER A 70 -5.32 -10.37 25.13
CA SER A 70 -4.49 -10.25 26.35
C SER A 70 -3.42 -11.34 26.44
N ALA A 71 -3.75 -12.57 26.05
CA ALA A 71 -2.83 -13.71 26.04
C ALA A 71 -1.65 -13.49 25.08
N THR A 72 -1.87 -12.75 23.99
CA THR A 72 -0.83 -12.49 22.98
C THR A 72 0.04 -11.27 23.27
N VAL A 73 -0.35 -10.39 24.21
CA VAL A 73 0.38 -9.15 24.53
C VAL A 73 1.87 -9.41 24.85
N PRO A 74 2.26 -10.38 25.70
CA PRO A 74 3.68 -10.63 25.97
C PRO A 74 4.48 -11.04 24.72
N MET A 75 3.88 -11.84 23.84
CA MET A 75 4.50 -12.22 22.56
C MET A 75 4.67 -11.00 21.64
N ALA A 76 3.65 -10.15 21.54
CA ALA A 76 3.68 -8.94 20.72
C ALA A 76 4.75 -7.95 21.23
N ARG A 77 4.84 -7.78 22.54
CA ARG A 77 5.84 -6.94 23.20
C ARG A 77 7.27 -7.46 22.99
N LEU A 78 7.49 -8.77 23.09
CA LEU A 78 8.79 -9.36 22.79
C LEU A 78 9.15 -9.20 21.30
N ALA A 79 8.19 -9.39 20.40
CA ALA A 79 8.38 -9.18 18.98
C ALA A 79 8.78 -7.72 18.66
N ALA A 80 8.18 -6.73 19.34
CA ALA A 80 8.54 -5.32 19.19
C ALA A 80 9.97 -5.03 19.66
N LEU A 81 10.38 -5.56 20.82
CA LEU A 81 11.75 -5.46 21.32
C LEU A 81 12.76 -6.08 20.34
N VAL A 82 12.52 -7.32 19.92
CA VAL A 82 13.42 -8.05 19.02
C VAL A 82 13.51 -7.35 17.65
N ARG A 83 12.40 -6.88 17.09
CA ARG A 83 12.41 -6.09 15.84
C ARG A 83 13.22 -4.81 15.97
N THR A 84 13.11 -4.13 17.10
CA THR A 84 13.87 -2.90 17.39
C THR A 84 15.36 -3.18 17.44
N ILE A 85 15.78 -4.23 18.14
CA ILE A 85 17.19 -4.67 18.19
C ILE A 85 17.68 -5.07 16.80
N GLU A 86 16.94 -5.95 16.11
CA GLU A 86 17.30 -6.47 14.79
C GLU A 86 17.50 -5.36 13.77
N SER A 87 16.64 -4.35 13.80
CA SER A 87 16.68 -3.24 12.84
C SER A 87 17.73 -2.19 13.21
N ASN A 88 17.91 -1.90 14.50
CA ASN A 88 18.73 -0.77 14.95
C ASN A 88 20.12 -1.15 15.46
N HIS A 89 20.28 -2.29 16.12
CA HIS A 89 21.54 -2.62 16.79
C HIS A 89 21.74 -4.14 16.94
N LEU A 90 21.70 -4.87 15.83
CA LEU A 90 21.93 -6.31 15.82
C LEU A 90 23.43 -6.60 15.91
N THR A 91 23.90 -6.93 17.12
CA THR A 91 25.29 -7.33 17.33
C THR A 91 25.49 -8.82 17.02
N PRO A 92 26.72 -9.26 16.66
CA PRO A 92 27.00 -10.68 16.39
C PRO A 92 26.60 -11.63 17.51
N GLU A 93 26.65 -11.18 18.77
CA GLU A 93 26.29 -11.97 19.94
C GLU A 93 24.78 -12.25 20.02
N LEU A 94 23.93 -11.39 19.44
CA LEU A 94 22.47 -11.50 19.50
C LEU A 94 21.86 -12.20 18.28
N THR A 95 22.58 -12.31 17.16
CA THR A 95 22.07 -12.83 15.87
C THR A 95 21.33 -14.17 16.00
N ASP A 96 21.97 -15.18 16.59
CA ASP A 96 21.38 -16.53 16.70
C ASP A 96 20.17 -16.53 17.64
N ALA A 97 20.24 -15.78 18.75
CA ALA A 97 19.14 -15.69 19.71
C ALA A 97 17.91 -14.99 19.11
N VAL A 98 18.10 -13.90 18.38
CA VAL A 98 17.02 -13.19 17.66
C VAL A 98 16.33 -14.13 16.67
N ALA A 99 17.10 -14.90 15.90
CA ALA A 99 16.54 -15.89 14.97
C ALA A 99 15.73 -16.98 15.69
N GLU A 100 16.24 -17.51 16.81
CA GLU A 100 15.53 -18.51 17.62
C GLU A 100 14.20 -17.95 18.18
N VAL A 101 14.19 -16.70 18.64
CA VAL A 101 12.98 -16.03 19.12
C VAL A 101 11.94 -15.94 18.00
N TRP A 102 12.32 -15.49 16.80
CA TRP A 102 11.39 -15.40 15.66
C TRP A 102 10.81 -16.76 15.25
N VAL A 103 11.64 -17.81 15.24
CA VAL A 103 11.19 -19.19 14.95
C VAL A 103 10.12 -19.62 15.94
N ARG A 104 10.37 -19.43 17.25
CA ARG A 104 9.43 -19.80 18.31
C ARG A 104 8.15 -18.97 18.25
N LEU A 105 8.23 -17.64 18.15
CA LEU A 105 7.06 -16.76 18.10
C LEU A 105 6.18 -17.08 16.88
N SER A 106 6.77 -17.30 15.72
CA SER A 106 6.04 -17.62 14.49
C SER A 106 5.36 -18.99 14.58
N ALA A 107 6.05 -20.01 15.10
CA ALA A 107 5.47 -21.34 15.29
C ALA A 107 4.26 -21.31 16.24
N THR A 108 4.39 -20.64 17.39
CA THR A 108 3.28 -20.51 18.36
C THR A 108 2.10 -19.71 17.79
N ARG A 109 2.37 -18.62 17.05
CA ARG A 109 1.30 -17.86 16.38
C ARG A 109 0.53 -18.74 15.39
N THR A 110 1.23 -19.51 14.56
CA THR A 110 0.62 -20.43 13.60
C THR A 110 -0.19 -21.52 14.30
N GLU A 111 0.32 -22.10 15.38
CA GLU A 111 -0.40 -23.09 16.20
C GLU A 111 -1.72 -22.52 16.72
N MET A 112 -1.71 -21.30 17.28
CA MET A 112 -2.93 -20.65 17.78
C MET A 112 -3.94 -20.35 16.66
N LEU A 113 -3.49 -19.76 15.53
CA LEU A 113 -4.38 -19.38 14.43
C LEU A 113 -4.98 -20.57 13.68
N LEU A 114 -4.31 -21.73 13.69
CA LEU A 114 -4.83 -22.97 13.11
C LEU A 114 -5.59 -23.85 14.13
N GLY A 115 -5.67 -23.42 15.39
CA GLY A 115 -6.36 -24.12 16.47
C GLY A 115 -7.88 -24.13 16.25
N VAL A 116 -8.43 -25.26 15.80
CA VAL A 116 -9.85 -25.40 15.45
C VAL A 116 -10.78 -25.10 16.62
N ASP A 117 -10.48 -25.61 17.81
CA ASP A 117 -11.33 -25.41 18.98
C ASP A 117 -11.32 -23.94 19.46
N LEU A 118 -10.15 -23.29 19.40
CA LEU A 118 -10.04 -21.85 19.70
C LEU A 118 -10.84 -21.03 18.70
N PHE A 119 -10.68 -21.30 17.40
CA PHE A 119 -11.40 -20.60 16.35
C PHE A 119 -12.92 -20.78 16.49
N HIS A 120 -13.38 -22.01 16.74
CA HIS A 120 -14.80 -22.29 16.92
C HIS A 120 -15.40 -21.49 18.08
N ARG A 121 -14.67 -21.32 19.19
CA ARG A 121 -15.11 -20.47 20.30
C ARG A 121 -15.12 -18.98 19.93
N ILE A 122 -14.10 -18.50 19.23
CA ILE A 122 -14.04 -17.10 18.76
C ILE A 122 -15.20 -16.80 17.81
N GLU A 123 -15.47 -17.69 16.85
CA GLU A 123 -16.52 -17.52 15.84
C GLU A 123 -17.93 -17.49 16.45
N GLN A 124 -18.13 -18.16 17.58
CA GLN A 124 -19.41 -18.20 18.30
C GLN A 124 -19.69 -16.96 19.18
N VAL A 125 -18.73 -16.04 19.35
CA VAL A 125 -18.91 -14.84 20.16
C VAL A 125 -20.04 -13.95 19.59
N PRO A 126 -21.09 -13.64 20.36
CA PRO A 126 -22.16 -12.75 19.90
C PRO A 126 -21.67 -11.32 19.67
N VAL A 127 -22.03 -10.72 18.53
CA VAL A 127 -21.64 -9.35 18.15
C VAL A 127 -22.74 -8.30 18.32
N THR A 128 -23.96 -8.71 18.68
CA THR A 128 -25.16 -7.84 18.65
C THR A 128 -25.12 -6.70 19.67
N ASP A 129 -24.47 -6.92 20.82
CA ASP A 129 -24.43 -5.96 21.93
C ASP A 129 -23.06 -5.28 22.08
N LEU A 130 -22.14 -5.49 21.13
CA LEU A 130 -20.81 -4.89 21.15
C LEU A 130 -20.86 -3.44 20.69
N ASN A 131 -20.03 -2.60 21.32
CA ASN A 131 -19.78 -1.26 20.81
C ASN A 131 -19.03 -1.36 19.45
N PRO A 132 -18.98 -0.27 18.64
CA PRO A 132 -18.38 -0.33 17.30
C PRO A 132 -16.92 -0.83 17.26
N GLU A 133 -16.09 -0.42 18.23
CA GLU A 133 -14.69 -0.83 18.29
C GLU A 133 -14.55 -2.31 18.68
N ASP A 134 -15.30 -2.77 19.68
CA ASP A 134 -15.31 -4.17 20.10
C ASP A 134 -15.78 -5.09 18.97
N LYS A 135 -16.84 -4.66 18.26
CA LYS A 135 -17.36 -5.37 17.09
C LYS A 135 -16.29 -5.47 16.01
N ARG A 136 -15.62 -4.35 15.69
CA ARG A 136 -14.54 -4.32 14.70
C ARG A 136 -13.38 -5.25 15.11
N HIS A 137 -12.98 -5.23 16.38
CA HIS A 137 -11.92 -6.11 16.88
C HIS A 137 -12.31 -7.60 16.79
N GLN A 138 -13.57 -7.94 17.11
CA GLN A 138 -14.09 -9.29 16.91
C GLN A 138 -14.04 -9.71 15.43
N GLU A 139 -14.49 -8.85 14.52
CA GLU A 139 -14.48 -9.11 13.07
C GLU A 139 -13.05 -9.33 12.55
N LEU A 140 -12.11 -8.44 12.92
CA LEU A 140 -10.70 -8.55 12.55
C LEU A 140 -10.05 -9.82 13.14
N THR A 141 -10.43 -10.20 14.36
CA THR A 141 -9.94 -11.44 14.97
C THR A 141 -10.42 -12.64 14.17
N VAL A 142 -11.72 -12.74 13.86
CA VAL A 142 -12.27 -13.81 13.02
C VAL A 142 -11.59 -13.83 11.65
N GLU A 143 -11.43 -12.67 11.01
CA GLU A 143 -10.79 -12.52 9.71
C GLU A 143 -9.36 -13.06 9.72
N ASN A 144 -8.56 -12.73 10.73
CA ASN A 144 -7.18 -13.22 10.87
C ASN A 144 -7.11 -14.75 10.92
N PHE A 145 -8.03 -15.40 11.65
CA PHE A 145 -8.10 -16.88 11.69
C PHE A 145 -8.55 -17.47 10.34
N VAL A 146 -9.58 -16.87 9.71
CA VAL A 146 -10.07 -17.33 8.40
C VAL A 146 -8.98 -17.25 7.35
N ARG A 147 -8.25 -16.13 7.30
CA ARG A 147 -7.13 -15.90 6.37
C ARG A 147 -5.94 -16.82 6.64
N ALA A 148 -5.71 -17.21 7.89
CA ALA A 148 -4.73 -18.23 8.25
C ALA A 148 -5.16 -19.66 7.84
N GLY A 149 -6.44 -19.88 7.50
CA GLY A 149 -6.97 -21.18 7.07
C GLY A 149 -7.68 -21.95 8.18
N ALA A 150 -8.14 -21.31 9.26
CA ALA A 150 -8.84 -21.99 10.35
C ALA A 150 -10.14 -22.70 9.92
N ARG A 151 -10.80 -22.23 8.85
CA ARG A 151 -12.00 -22.84 8.25
C ARG A 151 -11.70 -24.01 7.30
N LEU A 152 -10.44 -24.26 6.95
CA LEU A 152 -10.08 -25.35 6.05
C LEU A 152 -10.28 -26.70 6.74
N GLY A 153 -10.53 -27.76 5.94
CA GLY A 153 -10.49 -29.14 6.43
C GLY A 153 -9.09 -29.56 6.87
N GLU A 154 -8.97 -30.66 7.60
CA GLU A 154 -7.67 -31.15 8.10
C GLU A 154 -6.63 -31.36 6.99
N GLU A 155 -7.04 -31.95 5.87
CA GLU A 155 -6.19 -32.17 4.69
C GLU A 155 -5.71 -30.85 4.07
N ASP A 156 -6.62 -29.91 3.84
CA ASP A 156 -6.28 -28.61 3.25
C ASP A 156 -5.42 -27.75 4.17
N ARG A 157 -5.59 -27.84 5.50
CA ARG A 157 -4.66 -27.20 6.46
C ARG A 157 -3.26 -27.79 6.38
N ALA A 158 -3.11 -29.10 6.19
CA ALA A 158 -1.81 -29.72 6.02
C ALA A 158 -1.14 -29.29 4.70
N HIS A 159 -1.92 -29.15 3.63
CA HIS A 159 -1.45 -28.56 2.37
C HIS A 159 -1.04 -27.10 2.54
N MET A 160 -1.83 -26.30 3.25
CA MET A 160 -1.51 -24.91 3.55
C MET A 160 -0.17 -24.78 4.31
N ALA A 161 0.03 -25.58 5.36
CA ALA A 161 1.27 -25.59 6.12
C ALA A 161 2.50 -25.96 5.26
N THR A 162 2.32 -26.88 4.31
CA THR A 162 3.37 -27.26 3.36
C THR A 162 3.70 -26.11 2.40
N ILE A 163 2.67 -25.45 1.85
CA ILE A 163 2.83 -24.29 0.95
C ILE A 163 3.58 -23.15 1.65
N GLU A 164 3.19 -22.80 2.87
CA GLU A 164 3.84 -21.74 3.66
C GLU A 164 5.32 -22.04 3.94
N ALA A 165 5.64 -23.30 4.27
CA ALA A 165 7.03 -23.73 4.50
C ALA A 165 7.89 -23.60 3.22
N GLU A 166 7.35 -24.03 2.07
CA GLU A 166 8.03 -23.92 0.77
C GLU A 166 8.18 -22.46 0.32
N LEU A 167 7.14 -21.62 0.47
CA LEU A 167 7.22 -20.19 0.18
C LEU A 167 8.32 -19.51 1.01
N THR A 168 8.41 -19.82 2.30
CA THR A 168 9.45 -19.29 3.19
C THR A 168 10.86 -19.71 2.71
N ALA A 169 11.04 -20.98 2.35
CA ALA A 169 12.31 -21.51 1.84
C ALA A 169 12.71 -20.85 0.51
N LEU A 170 11.76 -20.69 -0.41
CA LEU A 170 11.95 -20.06 -1.72
C LEU A 170 12.29 -18.58 -1.59
N SER A 171 11.59 -17.81 -0.76
CA SER A 171 11.89 -16.39 -0.50
C SER A 171 13.30 -16.19 0.09
N THR A 172 13.71 -17.08 1.00
CA THR A 172 15.08 -17.10 1.54
C THR A 172 16.10 -17.42 0.45
N SER A 173 15.81 -18.40 -0.40
CA SER A 173 16.69 -18.77 -1.52
C SER A 173 16.79 -17.66 -2.57
N PHE A 174 15.69 -16.99 -2.89
CA PHE A 174 15.64 -15.85 -3.80
C PHE A 174 16.57 -14.73 -3.30
N SER A 175 16.45 -14.36 -2.02
CA SER A 175 17.27 -13.32 -1.40
C SER A 175 18.76 -13.64 -1.46
N ARG A 176 19.12 -14.89 -1.17
CA ARG A 176 20.51 -15.37 -1.24
C ARG A 176 21.06 -15.32 -2.66
N ALA A 177 20.34 -15.87 -3.63
CA ALA A 177 20.75 -15.89 -5.04
C ALA A 177 20.91 -14.45 -5.57
N LEU A 178 19.94 -13.58 -5.30
CA LEU A 178 20.00 -12.16 -5.68
C LEU A 178 21.21 -11.44 -5.07
N GLY A 179 21.51 -11.68 -3.79
CA GLY A 179 22.66 -11.10 -3.12
C GLY A 179 23.99 -11.53 -3.76
N THR A 180 24.13 -12.81 -4.09
CA THR A 180 25.29 -13.34 -4.84
C THR A 180 25.41 -12.66 -6.20
N ASP A 181 24.34 -12.64 -6.99
CA ASP A 181 24.38 -12.12 -8.36
C ASP A 181 24.66 -10.61 -8.40
N THR A 182 24.05 -9.86 -7.48
CA THR A 182 24.29 -8.41 -7.32
C THR A 182 25.75 -8.12 -7.00
N ARG A 183 26.38 -8.94 -6.15
CA ARG A 183 27.79 -8.80 -5.79
C ARG A 183 28.69 -9.05 -7.00
N GLU A 184 28.43 -10.11 -7.76
CA GLU A 184 29.20 -10.45 -8.97
C GLU A 184 29.04 -9.44 -10.11
N LEU A 185 27.86 -8.81 -10.21
CA LEU A 185 27.55 -7.82 -11.24
C LEU A 185 28.05 -6.41 -10.93
N ALA A 186 28.72 -6.19 -9.80
CA ALA A 186 29.39 -4.92 -9.54
C ALA A 186 30.30 -4.53 -10.72
N VAL A 187 30.30 -3.25 -11.08
CA VAL A 187 30.97 -2.78 -12.30
C VAL A 187 32.40 -2.43 -11.98
N HIS A 188 33.32 -3.25 -12.50
CA HIS A 188 34.77 -3.02 -12.39
C HIS A 188 35.26 -2.15 -13.55
N LEU A 189 36.00 -1.09 -13.22
CA LEU A 189 36.57 -0.10 -14.15
C LEU A 189 38.08 0.01 -13.92
N GLY A 190 38.83 0.20 -14.99
CA GLY A 190 40.29 0.20 -14.95
C GLY A 190 40.88 1.58 -14.69
N GLU A 191 40.23 2.62 -15.22
CA GLU A 191 40.79 3.97 -15.28
C GLU A 191 39.86 4.99 -14.60
N ALA A 192 40.45 6.00 -13.95
CA ALA A 192 39.68 7.05 -13.25
C ALA A 192 38.81 7.88 -14.20
N ASP A 193 39.25 8.05 -15.46
CA ASP A 193 38.52 8.80 -16.49
C ASP A 193 37.15 8.18 -16.81
N GLU A 194 36.96 6.87 -16.56
CA GLU A 194 35.68 6.18 -16.75
C GLU A 194 34.62 6.61 -15.72
N LEU A 195 35.04 7.24 -14.62
CA LEU A 195 34.21 7.75 -13.52
C LEU A 195 33.97 9.26 -13.59
N LYS A 196 34.35 9.92 -14.69
CA LYS A 196 34.20 11.36 -14.83
C LYS A 196 32.76 11.80 -14.53
N GLY A 197 32.63 12.84 -13.70
CA GLY A 197 31.37 13.39 -13.22
C GLY A 197 31.00 12.95 -11.79
N LEU A 198 31.60 11.85 -11.29
CA LEU A 198 31.52 11.50 -9.87
C LEU A 198 32.39 12.45 -9.01
N SER A 199 32.02 12.62 -7.74
CA SER A 199 32.83 13.37 -6.78
C SER A 199 34.11 12.61 -6.40
N GLU A 200 35.11 13.32 -5.88
CA GLU A 200 36.36 12.70 -5.41
C GLU A 200 36.10 11.61 -4.35
N ASP A 201 35.14 11.83 -3.46
CA ASP A 201 34.74 10.86 -2.44
C ASP A 201 34.10 9.61 -3.04
N GLN A 202 33.24 9.77 -4.06
CA GLN A 202 32.64 8.63 -4.78
C GLN A 202 33.70 7.80 -5.51
N ILE A 203 34.69 8.45 -6.12
CA ILE A 203 35.83 7.80 -6.78
C ILE A 203 36.69 7.05 -5.76
N ALA A 204 37.01 7.68 -4.63
CA ALA A 204 37.76 7.06 -3.54
C ALA A 204 37.01 5.85 -2.96
N ALA A 205 35.71 5.96 -2.73
CA ALA A 205 34.88 4.85 -2.27
C ALA A 205 34.86 3.69 -3.28
N ALA A 206 34.83 3.98 -4.58
CA ALA A 206 34.92 2.95 -5.61
C ALA A 206 36.29 2.25 -5.61
N ALA A 207 37.38 2.98 -5.41
CA ALA A 207 38.72 2.40 -5.29
C ALA A 207 38.87 1.52 -4.03
N THR A 208 38.34 1.97 -2.89
CA THR A 208 38.32 1.19 -1.65
C THR A 208 37.58 -0.12 -1.85
N ARG A 209 36.37 -0.10 -2.46
CA ARG A 209 35.60 -1.32 -2.74
C ARG A 209 36.32 -2.30 -3.67
N ALA A 210 37.08 -1.80 -4.65
CA ALA A 210 37.92 -2.67 -5.49
C ALA A 210 39.03 -3.33 -4.65
N GLY A 211 39.71 -2.54 -3.81
CA GLY A 211 40.73 -3.04 -2.89
C GLY A 211 40.22 -4.07 -1.89
N GLU A 212 38.99 -3.92 -1.38
CA GLU A 212 38.33 -4.89 -0.51
C GLU A 212 38.06 -6.25 -1.19
N ARG A 213 38.06 -6.28 -2.54
CA ARG A 213 37.95 -7.51 -3.34
C ARG A 213 39.29 -8.00 -3.88
N ASP A 214 40.40 -7.41 -3.44
CA ASP A 214 41.74 -7.64 -3.98
C ASP A 214 41.83 -7.37 -5.51
N GLU A 215 41.00 -6.43 -6.01
CA GLU A 215 40.93 -6.00 -7.40
C GLU A 215 41.58 -4.62 -7.58
N SER A 216 42.18 -4.37 -8.75
CA SER A 216 42.83 -3.10 -9.08
C SER A 216 41.93 -2.19 -9.91
N GLY A 217 41.81 -0.91 -9.57
CA GLY A 217 40.97 0.04 -10.30
C GLY A 217 39.83 0.50 -9.42
N TYR A 218 38.62 0.48 -9.95
CA TYR A 218 37.43 1.01 -9.27
C TYR A 218 36.26 0.06 -9.39
N LEU A 219 35.49 -0.05 -8.31
CA LEU A 219 34.32 -0.92 -8.25
C LEU A 219 33.06 -0.15 -7.85
N LEU A 220 32.11 -0.08 -8.78
CA LEU A 220 30.78 0.48 -8.54
C LEU A 220 29.84 -0.65 -8.10
N GLY A 221 29.36 -0.58 -6.85
CA GLY A 221 28.30 -1.45 -6.36
C GLY A 221 26.94 -1.12 -6.99
N LEU A 222 26.00 -2.04 -6.88
CA LEU A 222 24.63 -1.88 -7.38
C LEU A 222 23.65 -1.71 -6.22
N ASN A 223 22.83 -0.67 -6.26
CA ASN A 223 21.66 -0.47 -5.42
C ASN A 223 20.55 -1.46 -5.82
N ASN A 224 19.54 -1.68 -4.96
CA ASN A 224 18.48 -2.67 -5.18
C ASN A 224 17.52 -2.35 -6.34
N PHE A 225 17.34 -1.09 -6.72
CA PHE A 225 16.49 -0.66 -7.87
C PHE A 225 17.27 -0.69 -9.19
N THR A 226 16.59 -0.55 -10.33
CA THR A 226 17.16 -0.61 -11.69
C THR A 226 18.06 0.59 -12.00
N GLN A 227 17.55 1.80 -11.78
CA GLN A 227 18.20 3.05 -12.17
C GLN A 227 19.27 3.46 -11.16
N GLN A 228 20.52 3.03 -11.35
CA GLN A 228 21.57 3.23 -10.35
C GLN A 228 21.87 4.73 -10.14
N LEU A 229 22.06 5.15 -8.88
CA LEU A 229 22.29 6.56 -8.53
C LEU A 229 23.48 7.19 -9.27
N VAL A 230 24.51 6.38 -9.56
CA VAL A 230 25.71 6.82 -10.29
C VAL A 230 25.41 7.20 -11.76
N LEU A 231 24.29 6.77 -12.34
CA LEU A 231 23.92 7.12 -13.72
C LEU A 231 23.68 8.62 -13.90
N GLY A 232 23.18 9.30 -12.87
CA GLY A 232 22.97 10.76 -12.88
C GLY A 232 24.26 11.53 -13.16
N PRO A 233 25.28 11.46 -12.28
CA PRO A 233 26.52 12.21 -12.42
C PRO A 233 27.50 11.68 -13.49
N LEU A 234 27.46 10.40 -13.89
CA LEU A 234 28.44 9.83 -14.83
C LEU A 234 28.38 10.47 -16.23
N GLU A 235 29.49 11.03 -16.70
CA GLU A 235 29.60 11.63 -18.04
C GLU A 235 29.82 10.59 -19.16
N SER A 236 30.48 9.47 -18.86
CA SER A 236 30.81 8.43 -19.84
C SER A 236 29.59 7.60 -20.23
N THR A 237 29.12 7.72 -21.47
CA THR A 237 28.02 6.90 -22.02
C THR A 237 28.31 5.40 -21.91
N ALA A 238 29.53 4.97 -22.24
CA ALA A 238 29.92 3.55 -22.14
C ALA A 238 29.85 3.03 -20.69
N THR A 239 30.22 3.86 -19.71
CA THR A 239 30.11 3.50 -18.30
C THR A 239 28.65 3.42 -17.87
N ARG A 240 27.81 4.38 -18.26
CA ARG A 240 26.37 4.35 -17.98
C ARG A 240 25.68 3.12 -18.55
N GLU A 241 25.96 2.77 -19.81
CA GLU A 241 25.47 1.55 -20.45
C GLU A 241 25.90 0.29 -19.70
N HIS A 242 27.17 0.22 -19.27
CA HIS A 242 27.68 -0.92 -18.49
C HIS A 242 26.94 -1.06 -17.16
N VAL A 243 26.79 0.05 -16.43
CA VAL A 243 26.09 0.10 -15.14
C VAL A 243 24.64 -0.35 -15.28
N LEU A 244 23.88 0.23 -16.22
CA LEU A 244 22.47 -0.13 -16.39
C LEU A 244 22.32 -1.59 -16.87
N ARG A 245 23.15 -2.03 -17.82
CA ARG A 245 23.13 -3.42 -18.31
C ARG A 245 23.39 -4.43 -17.20
N ASN A 246 24.38 -4.19 -16.34
CA ASN A 246 24.65 -5.08 -15.21
C ASN A 246 23.52 -5.04 -14.18
N SER A 247 22.97 -3.86 -13.87
CA SER A 247 21.82 -3.76 -12.96
C SER A 247 20.61 -4.56 -13.46
N MET A 248 20.28 -4.44 -14.75
CA MET A 248 19.14 -5.13 -15.37
C MET A 248 19.35 -6.63 -15.55
N ALA A 249 20.59 -7.12 -15.48
CA ALA A 249 20.92 -8.53 -15.66
C ALA A 249 20.77 -9.36 -14.36
N ARG A 250 20.60 -8.70 -13.20
CA ARG A 250 20.51 -9.39 -11.91
C ARG A 250 19.42 -10.46 -11.89
N GLY A 251 19.74 -11.60 -11.31
CA GLY A 251 18.82 -12.73 -11.17
C GLY A 251 18.51 -13.48 -12.46
N ALA A 252 19.14 -13.14 -13.59
CA ALA A 252 18.72 -13.63 -14.91
C ALA A 252 19.86 -14.23 -15.78
N ARG A 253 21.08 -14.37 -15.25
CA ARG A 253 22.26 -14.81 -16.02
C ARG A 253 22.55 -16.32 -15.99
N GLY A 254 21.71 -17.10 -15.32
CA GLY A 254 22.00 -18.50 -14.99
C GLY A 254 22.96 -18.64 -13.79
N GLY A 255 23.20 -19.89 -13.38
CA GLY A 255 24.07 -20.22 -12.24
C GLY A 255 23.42 -19.96 -10.88
N ASP A 256 24.23 -19.88 -9.83
CA ASP A 256 23.79 -19.79 -8.44
C ASP A 256 23.11 -18.44 -8.10
N GLY A 257 23.26 -17.45 -8.98
CA GLY A 257 22.63 -16.13 -8.89
C GLY A 257 21.27 -16.01 -9.58
N ASP A 258 20.79 -17.05 -10.28
CA ASP A 258 19.53 -17.01 -11.01
C ASP A 258 18.32 -17.15 -10.07
N THR A 259 17.31 -16.31 -10.26
CA THR A 259 16.11 -16.26 -9.42
C THR A 259 14.84 -16.66 -10.17
N ARG A 260 14.92 -16.94 -11.47
CA ARG A 260 13.73 -17.18 -12.31
C ARG A 260 12.93 -18.40 -11.87
N ALA A 261 13.62 -19.47 -11.44
CA ALA A 261 12.95 -20.66 -10.92
C ALA A 261 12.16 -20.33 -9.64
N GLN A 262 12.77 -19.59 -8.72
CA GLN A 262 12.13 -19.16 -7.48
C GLN A 262 10.92 -18.27 -7.76
N VAL A 263 11.02 -17.31 -8.69
CA VAL A 263 9.89 -16.48 -9.11
C VAL A 263 8.72 -17.36 -9.60
N SER A 264 9.00 -18.29 -10.51
CA SER A 264 8.02 -19.20 -11.10
C SER A 264 7.31 -20.05 -10.04
N ASP A 265 8.07 -20.62 -9.10
CA ASP A 265 7.53 -21.48 -8.06
C ASP A 265 6.78 -20.69 -6.96
N ILE A 266 7.29 -19.51 -6.57
CA ILE A 266 6.62 -18.64 -5.60
C ILE A 266 5.23 -18.21 -6.10
N THR A 267 5.12 -17.77 -7.35
CA THR A 267 3.84 -17.28 -7.88
C THR A 267 2.83 -18.41 -8.06
N ALA A 268 3.26 -19.59 -8.50
CA ALA A 268 2.41 -20.78 -8.57
C ALA A 268 1.91 -21.23 -7.18
N LEU A 269 2.78 -21.25 -6.17
CA LEU A 269 2.41 -21.59 -4.80
C LEU A 269 1.46 -20.56 -4.18
N ARG A 270 1.66 -19.28 -4.46
CA ARG A 270 0.75 -18.20 -4.03
C ARG A 270 -0.64 -18.31 -4.67
N ALA A 271 -0.71 -18.67 -5.96
CA ALA A 271 -1.98 -18.93 -6.63
C ALA A 271 -2.70 -20.14 -6.01
N LEU A 272 -1.97 -21.22 -5.71
CA LEU A 272 -2.51 -22.39 -5.01
C LEU A 272 -3.00 -22.06 -3.59
N GLN A 273 -2.23 -21.27 -2.84
CA GLN A 273 -2.61 -20.77 -1.52
C GLN A 273 -3.94 -20.02 -1.57
N ALA A 274 -4.06 -19.06 -2.49
CA ALA A 274 -5.27 -18.28 -2.67
C ALA A 274 -6.48 -19.17 -2.98
N LYS A 275 -6.32 -20.15 -3.88
CA LYS A 275 -7.38 -21.11 -4.21
C LYS A 275 -7.81 -21.96 -3.02
N LEU A 276 -6.86 -22.43 -2.19
CA LEU A 276 -7.21 -23.17 -0.97
C LEU A 276 -8.08 -22.32 -0.05
N LEU A 277 -7.80 -21.02 0.05
CA LEU A 277 -8.57 -20.07 0.85
C LEU A 277 -9.86 -19.57 0.16
N GLY A 278 -10.16 -20.03 -1.05
CA GLY A 278 -11.37 -19.67 -1.78
C GLY A 278 -11.28 -18.38 -2.62
N TYR A 279 -10.08 -17.83 -2.82
CA TYR A 279 -9.83 -16.67 -3.67
C TYR A 279 -9.42 -17.09 -5.08
N PRO A 280 -9.77 -16.31 -6.13
CA PRO A 280 -9.43 -16.64 -7.51
C PRO A 280 -7.93 -16.46 -7.81
N SER A 281 -7.26 -15.52 -7.14
CA SER A 281 -5.85 -15.19 -7.33
C SER A 281 -5.21 -14.74 -6.01
N TYR A 282 -3.88 -14.73 -5.95
CA TYR A 282 -3.18 -14.19 -4.79
C TYR A 282 -3.43 -12.69 -4.60
N SER A 283 -3.56 -11.92 -5.67
CA SER A 283 -3.92 -10.51 -5.59
C SER A 283 -5.29 -10.28 -4.95
N SER A 284 -6.26 -11.16 -5.23
CA SER A 284 -7.56 -11.12 -4.56
C SER A 284 -7.44 -11.40 -3.07
N TYR A 285 -6.67 -12.42 -2.67
CA TYR A 285 -6.42 -12.73 -1.26
C TYR A 285 -5.66 -11.61 -0.52
N ALA A 286 -4.61 -11.08 -1.14
CA ALA A 286 -3.74 -10.07 -0.54
C ALA A 286 -4.43 -8.71 -0.39
N ILE A 287 -5.31 -8.33 -1.33
CA ILE A 287 -5.98 -7.02 -1.36
C ILE A 287 -7.32 -7.02 -0.59
N ASP A 288 -7.91 -8.20 -0.31
CA ASP A 288 -9.18 -8.31 0.40
C ASP A 288 -9.21 -7.58 1.77
N ASN A 289 -8.07 -7.51 2.46
CA ASN A 289 -7.93 -6.78 3.73
C ASN A 289 -7.21 -5.42 3.60
N GLN A 290 -7.14 -4.89 2.38
CA GLN A 290 -6.56 -3.58 2.06
C GLN A 290 -7.68 -2.56 1.74
N THR A 291 -7.34 -1.28 1.69
CA THR A 291 -8.31 -0.19 1.49
C THR A 291 -8.71 0.04 0.03
N ALA A 292 -7.92 -0.46 -0.93
CA ALA A 292 -8.18 -0.31 -2.36
C ALA A 292 -9.51 -0.92 -2.84
N GLY A 293 -10.07 -1.89 -2.11
CA GLY A 293 -11.37 -2.50 -2.45
C GLY A 293 -11.30 -3.58 -3.53
N GLY A 294 -10.10 -4.10 -3.85
CA GLY A 294 -9.89 -5.24 -4.73
C GLY A 294 -8.78 -5.03 -5.78
N PRO A 295 -8.31 -6.11 -6.43
CA PRO A 295 -7.24 -6.05 -7.42
C PRO A 295 -7.58 -5.17 -8.64
N ASP A 296 -8.84 -5.16 -9.08
CA ASP A 296 -9.28 -4.31 -10.20
C ASP A 296 -9.14 -2.82 -9.87
N ALA A 297 -9.53 -2.40 -8.67
CA ALA A 297 -9.42 -1.00 -8.25
C ALA A 297 -7.95 -0.56 -8.11
N ALA A 298 -7.09 -1.42 -7.57
CA ALA A 298 -5.66 -1.18 -7.51
C ALA A 298 -5.04 -1.05 -8.91
N ALA A 299 -5.41 -1.93 -9.85
CA ALA A 299 -4.94 -1.90 -11.23
C ALA A 299 -5.45 -0.67 -12.00
N ASP A 300 -6.69 -0.25 -11.77
CA ASP A 300 -7.30 0.92 -12.39
C ASP A 300 -6.56 2.21 -12.00
N ILE A 301 -6.18 2.35 -10.71
CA ILE A 301 -5.38 3.49 -10.23
C ILE A 301 -4.03 3.52 -10.95
N VAL A 302 -3.28 2.41 -10.95
CA VAL A 302 -1.98 2.31 -11.64
C VAL A 302 -2.13 2.64 -13.13
N SER A 303 -3.13 2.08 -13.80
CA SER A 303 -3.37 2.25 -15.23
C SER A 303 -3.73 3.68 -15.61
N SER A 304 -4.51 4.37 -14.77
CA SER A 304 -4.96 5.75 -15.02
C SER A 304 -3.82 6.76 -15.15
N LEU A 305 -2.67 6.46 -14.53
CA LEU A 305 -1.49 7.34 -14.50
C LEU A 305 -0.47 7.07 -15.61
N ILE A 306 -0.59 5.96 -16.36
CA ILE A 306 0.39 5.56 -17.38
C ILE A 306 0.46 6.58 -18.51
N ALA A 307 -0.69 6.90 -19.12
CA ALA A 307 -0.76 7.84 -20.24
C ALA A 307 -0.25 9.24 -19.88
N PRO A 308 -0.67 9.89 -18.77
CA PRO A 308 -0.14 11.20 -18.43
C PRO A 308 1.34 11.16 -18.04
N ALA A 309 1.82 10.11 -17.36
CA ALA A 309 3.25 9.97 -17.05
C ALA A 309 4.11 9.82 -18.32
N ASN A 310 3.65 9.05 -19.31
CA ASN A 310 4.30 8.94 -20.62
C ASN A 310 4.35 10.28 -21.38
N ALA A 311 3.26 11.05 -21.33
CA ALA A 311 3.21 12.37 -21.94
C ALA A 311 4.20 13.34 -21.26
N GLN A 312 4.27 13.32 -19.93
CA GLN A 312 5.22 14.12 -19.16
C GLN A 312 6.67 13.73 -19.47
N LEU A 313 6.99 12.43 -19.50
CA LEU A 313 8.33 11.95 -19.87
C LEU A 313 8.72 12.43 -21.26
N ALA A 314 7.82 12.35 -22.24
CA ALA A 314 8.10 12.80 -23.59
C ALA A 314 8.45 14.31 -23.63
N ALA A 315 7.70 15.14 -22.90
CA ALA A 315 7.96 16.58 -22.81
C ALA A 315 9.29 16.90 -22.11
N GLU A 316 9.62 16.19 -21.03
CA GLU A 316 10.90 16.31 -20.32
C GLU A 316 12.08 15.92 -21.22
N LEU A 317 11.94 14.82 -21.96
CA LEU A 317 12.96 14.36 -22.90
C LEU A 317 13.13 15.29 -24.10
N ASP A 318 12.05 15.86 -24.64
CA ASP A 318 12.14 16.86 -25.72
C ASP A 318 12.88 18.11 -25.24
N THR A 319 12.58 18.59 -24.03
CA THR A 319 13.29 19.71 -23.39
C THR A 319 14.79 19.44 -23.28
N VAL A 320 15.14 18.25 -22.81
CA VAL A 320 16.53 17.78 -22.68
C VAL A 320 17.22 17.66 -24.05
N ARG A 321 16.55 17.10 -25.06
CA ARG A 321 17.10 16.95 -26.41
C ARG A 321 17.41 18.30 -27.03
N ASP A 322 16.50 19.25 -26.92
CA ASP A 322 16.68 20.61 -27.43
C ASP A 322 17.80 21.34 -26.68
N ARG A 323 17.85 21.19 -25.35
CA ARG A 323 18.87 21.86 -24.51
C ARG A 323 20.28 21.40 -24.84
N TYR A 324 20.48 20.10 -25.06
CA TYR A 324 21.81 19.50 -25.23
C TYR A 324 22.14 19.10 -26.67
N GLY A 325 21.24 19.31 -27.62
CA GLY A 325 21.42 18.97 -29.03
C GLY A 325 21.56 17.46 -29.27
N LEU A 326 20.67 16.67 -28.67
CA LEU A 326 20.71 15.20 -28.71
C LEU A 326 19.78 14.64 -29.79
N ASP A 327 20.33 13.82 -30.68
CA ASP A 327 19.55 13.14 -31.73
C ASP A 327 18.71 11.98 -31.13
N GLU A 328 19.32 11.18 -30.26
CA GLU A 328 18.71 10.02 -29.58
C GLU A 328 19.10 10.01 -28.09
N ILE A 329 18.24 9.41 -27.26
CA ILE A 329 18.48 9.18 -25.82
C ILE A 329 18.26 7.69 -25.56
N ALA A 330 19.29 7.00 -25.08
CA ALA A 330 19.19 5.60 -24.66
C ALA A 330 18.64 5.50 -23.21
N PRO A 331 18.10 4.33 -22.78
CA PRO A 331 17.64 4.15 -21.41
C PRO A 331 18.68 4.52 -20.34
N SER A 332 19.96 4.23 -20.59
CA SER A 332 21.09 4.57 -19.72
C SER A 332 21.41 6.06 -19.63
N ASP A 333 20.86 6.87 -20.53
CA ASP A 333 21.11 8.30 -20.62
C ASP A 333 19.98 9.14 -20.02
N VAL A 334 18.77 8.59 -19.88
CA VAL A 334 17.60 9.33 -19.39
C VAL A 334 17.89 9.95 -18.01
N MET A 335 18.30 9.15 -17.03
CA MET A 335 18.60 9.64 -15.68
C MET A 335 19.74 10.67 -15.68
N HIS A 336 20.77 10.47 -16.51
CA HIS A 336 21.89 11.41 -16.64
C HIS A 336 21.41 12.78 -17.09
N TYR A 337 20.69 12.83 -18.21
CA TYR A 337 20.30 14.11 -18.78
C TYR A 337 19.17 14.80 -18.00
N LEU A 338 18.28 14.05 -17.35
CA LEU A 338 17.31 14.64 -16.42
C LEU A 338 18.00 15.26 -15.21
N ALA A 339 19.03 14.61 -14.66
CA ALA A 339 19.82 15.15 -13.55
C ALA A 339 20.65 16.37 -13.99
N LYS A 340 21.28 16.28 -15.16
CA LYS A 340 22.05 17.38 -15.75
C LYS A 340 21.19 18.61 -16.04
N TYR A 341 19.99 18.41 -16.61
CA TYR A 341 19.04 19.50 -16.83
C TYR A 341 18.64 20.16 -15.52
N ARG A 342 18.31 19.37 -14.48
CA ARG A 342 17.99 19.90 -13.16
C ARG A 342 19.13 20.73 -12.58
N GLN A 343 20.37 20.24 -12.70
CA GLN A 343 21.54 20.97 -12.25
C GLN A 343 21.74 22.27 -13.02
N ASP A 344 21.65 22.25 -14.35
CA ASP A 344 21.88 23.41 -15.21
C ASP A 344 20.78 24.49 -15.09
N GLU A 345 19.52 24.07 -14.93
CA GLU A 345 18.36 24.98 -14.91
C GLU A 345 18.12 25.56 -13.51
N PHE A 346 18.16 24.71 -12.46
CA PHE A 346 17.81 25.14 -11.11
C PHE A 346 19.03 25.55 -10.28
N GLY A 347 20.25 25.16 -10.69
CA GLY A 347 21.50 25.62 -10.09
C GLY A 347 21.64 25.29 -8.61
N ILE A 348 21.08 24.16 -8.17
CA ILE A 348 21.07 23.75 -6.76
C ILE A 348 22.39 23.07 -6.44
N ASP A 349 23.25 23.74 -5.67
CA ASP A 349 24.39 23.11 -5.01
C ASP A 349 23.89 22.39 -3.74
N PRO A 350 23.89 21.04 -3.70
CA PRO A 350 23.43 20.30 -2.53
C PRO A 350 24.22 20.63 -1.25
N ASP A 351 25.51 20.93 -1.37
CA ASP A 351 26.37 21.23 -0.23
C ASP A 351 26.04 22.61 0.36
N GLU A 352 25.68 23.58 -0.50
CA GLU A 352 25.20 24.89 -0.09
C GLU A 352 23.83 24.79 0.59
N VAL A 353 22.90 24.03 -0.01
CA VAL A 353 21.56 23.81 0.56
C VAL A 353 21.62 23.11 1.90
N ALA A 354 22.47 22.09 2.05
CA ALA A 354 22.63 21.36 3.30
C ALA A 354 23.07 22.25 4.46
N GLN A 355 23.74 23.39 4.20
CA GLN A 355 24.12 24.34 5.26
C GLN A 355 22.94 24.95 6.00
N TYR A 356 21.72 24.87 5.45
CA TYR A 356 20.51 25.40 6.06
C TYR A 356 19.70 24.35 6.84
N PHE A 357 20.08 23.08 6.75
CA PHE A 357 19.30 21.96 7.29
C PHE A 357 20.12 21.19 8.33
N GLU A 358 20.50 21.86 9.41
CA GLU A 358 21.13 21.21 10.57
C GLU A 358 20.08 20.35 11.32
N PHE A 359 20.38 19.08 11.56
CA PHE A 359 19.43 18.07 12.03
C PHE A 359 18.70 18.45 13.32
N ASP A 360 19.41 18.93 14.35
CA ASP A 360 18.78 19.27 15.63
C ASP A 360 17.82 20.46 15.46
N THR A 361 18.22 21.45 14.64
CA THR A 361 17.39 22.60 14.28
C THR A 361 16.17 22.18 13.45
N VAL A 362 16.34 21.32 12.44
CA VAL A 362 15.24 20.80 11.62
C VAL A 362 14.25 20.02 12.49
N LEU A 363 14.74 19.18 13.40
CA LEU A 363 13.91 18.38 14.30
C LEU A 363 13.09 19.28 15.24
N THR A 364 13.73 20.26 15.88
CA THR A 364 13.10 21.08 16.92
C THR A 364 12.30 22.27 16.38
N ASP A 365 12.89 23.05 15.47
CA ASP A 365 12.29 24.25 14.90
C ASP A 365 11.48 23.96 13.61
N GLY A 366 11.57 22.75 13.05
CA GLY A 366 10.80 22.35 11.87
C GLY A 366 9.74 21.32 12.20
N VAL A 367 10.16 20.09 12.49
CA VAL A 367 9.29 18.94 12.68
C VAL A 367 8.42 19.09 13.93
N PHE A 368 9.03 19.36 15.09
CA PHE A 368 8.29 19.59 16.33
C PHE A 368 7.46 20.87 16.28
N PHE A 369 7.96 21.92 15.61
CA PHE A 369 7.23 23.16 15.39
C PHE A 369 5.93 22.93 14.61
N ALA A 370 5.99 22.21 13.47
CA ALA A 370 4.82 21.87 12.68
C ALA A 370 3.82 21.02 13.49
N ALA A 371 4.29 19.99 14.20
CA ALA A 371 3.44 19.17 15.04
C ALA A 371 2.78 19.96 16.19
N THR A 372 3.51 20.90 16.78
CA THR A 372 2.98 21.82 17.80
C THR A 372 1.91 22.74 17.19
N GLY A 373 2.14 23.28 16.00
CA GLY A 373 1.20 24.15 15.30
C GLY A 373 -0.12 23.47 14.95
N LEU A 374 -0.07 22.22 14.46
CA LEU A 374 -1.25 21.44 14.09
C LEU A 374 -1.99 20.86 15.29
N TYR A 375 -1.26 20.27 16.24
CA TYR A 375 -1.84 19.39 17.25
C TYR A 375 -1.67 19.92 18.69
N GLY A 376 -0.92 21.00 18.89
CA GLY A 376 -0.69 21.62 20.21
C GLY A 376 0.12 20.78 21.19
N ILE A 377 0.73 19.67 20.72
CA ILE A 377 1.63 18.86 21.53
C ILE A 377 2.97 19.58 21.72
N THR A 378 3.69 19.25 22.79
CA THR A 378 5.03 19.79 23.06
C THR A 378 6.00 18.67 23.43
N PHE A 379 7.29 18.93 23.22
CA PHE A 379 8.36 17.95 23.32
C PHE A 379 9.40 18.41 24.34
N ALA A 380 9.83 17.52 25.23
CA ALA A 380 10.89 17.78 26.19
C ALA A 380 11.87 16.59 26.21
N PRO A 381 13.20 16.83 26.29
CA PRO A 381 14.15 15.74 26.48
C PRO A 381 13.80 14.90 27.71
N ALA A 382 13.73 13.58 27.53
CA ALA A 382 13.46 12.63 28.60
C ALA A 382 14.78 12.15 29.22
N GLU A 383 15.30 12.90 30.19
CA GLU A 383 16.55 12.57 30.87
C GLU A 383 16.46 11.21 31.59
N GLY A 384 17.49 10.38 31.44
CA GLY A 384 17.58 9.07 32.12
C GLY A 384 16.96 7.90 31.37
N VAL A 385 16.24 8.15 30.26
CA VAL A 385 15.79 7.09 29.35
C VAL A 385 16.99 6.56 28.58
N VAL A 386 17.23 5.25 28.67
CA VAL A 386 18.32 4.56 27.96
C VAL A 386 17.73 3.78 26.80
N GLY A 387 18.20 4.07 25.58
CA GLY A 387 17.87 3.30 24.38
C GLY A 387 18.80 2.10 24.17
N TRP A 388 18.72 1.48 23.00
CA TRP A 388 19.61 0.37 22.60
C TRP A 388 21.03 0.80 22.22
N HIS A 389 21.30 2.11 22.09
CA HIS A 389 22.58 2.66 21.70
C HIS A 389 22.77 4.07 22.29
N ASP A 390 24.02 4.49 22.54
CA ASP A 390 24.36 5.79 23.16
C ASP A 390 23.94 7.02 22.32
N ASP A 391 23.72 6.83 21.03
CA ASP A 391 23.27 7.88 20.10
C ASP A 391 21.74 8.03 20.08
N VAL A 392 21.00 7.19 20.82
CA VAL A 392 19.54 7.31 20.92
C VAL A 392 19.20 8.47 21.84
N SER A 393 18.42 9.41 21.34
CA SER A 393 17.85 10.50 22.14
C SER A 393 16.38 10.21 22.43
N ALA A 394 15.89 10.64 23.59
CA ALA A 394 14.52 10.40 24.01
C ALA A 394 13.78 11.71 24.28
N TYR A 395 12.53 11.80 23.84
CA TYR A 395 11.67 12.97 24.04
C TYR A 395 10.32 12.54 24.63
N GLU A 396 9.98 13.07 25.80
CA GLU A 396 8.62 12.99 26.34
C GLU A 396 7.73 13.97 25.56
N VAL A 397 6.56 13.49 25.17
CA VAL A 397 5.56 14.27 24.46
C VAL A 397 4.41 14.57 25.41
N THR A 398 4.01 15.83 25.51
CA THR A 398 2.85 16.24 26.30
C THR A 398 1.77 16.85 25.41
N ASP A 399 0.53 16.52 25.73
CA ASP A 399 -0.67 17.00 25.07
C ASP A 399 -1.10 18.36 25.64
N VAL A 400 -2.10 18.98 24.98
CA VAL A 400 -2.73 20.20 25.49
C VAL A 400 -3.24 19.98 26.92
N GLY A 401 -2.88 20.90 27.82
CA GLY A 401 -3.22 20.78 29.24
C GLY A 401 -2.17 20.05 30.09
N GLY A 402 -1.05 19.62 29.50
CA GLY A 402 0.12 19.08 30.21
C GLY A 402 0.00 17.60 30.58
N ARG A 403 -0.91 16.86 29.93
CA ARG A 403 -1.01 15.40 30.07
C ARG A 403 0.08 14.75 29.23
N THR A 404 0.85 13.83 29.82
CA THR A 404 1.80 13.01 29.08
C THR A 404 1.08 12.18 28.02
N LEU A 405 1.54 12.29 26.77
CA LEU A 405 0.99 11.58 25.61
C LEU A 405 1.78 10.32 25.30
N GLY A 406 3.12 10.35 25.41
CA GLY A 406 3.98 9.23 25.03
C GLY A 406 5.46 9.60 25.03
N LEU A 407 6.27 8.69 24.51
CA LEU A 407 7.73 8.82 24.42
C LEU A 407 8.20 8.54 22.98
N ILE A 408 9.17 9.33 22.49
CA ILE A 408 9.83 9.11 21.20
C ILE A 408 11.30 8.76 21.46
N LEU A 409 11.81 7.68 20.85
CA LEU A 409 13.22 7.34 20.80
C LEU A 409 13.76 7.60 19.38
N ILE A 410 14.69 8.54 19.24
CA ILE A 410 15.24 8.96 17.95
C ILE A 410 16.68 8.45 17.80
N ASP A 411 16.92 7.68 16.75
CA ASP A 411 18.21 7.08 16.40
C ASP A 411 18.63 7.54 15.00
N PRO A 412 19.43 8.61 14.89
CA PRO A 412 19.66 9.27 13.60
C PRO A 412 20.75 8.64 12.73
N TYR A 413 21.74 7.94 13.33
CA TYR A 413 23.00 7.67 12.62
C TYR A 413 23.14 6.24 12.09
N ALA A 414 23.72 6.13 10.89
CA ALA A 414 24.12 4.87 10.28
C ALA A 414 25.29 4.21 11.03
N ARG A 415 25.28 2.87 11.08
CA ARG A 415 26.33 2.03 11.68
C ARG A 415 26.21 0.57 11.23
N ASP A 416 27.28 -0.20 11.37
CA ASP A 416 27.36 -1.60 10.89
C ASP A 416 26.31 -2.54 11.49
N THR A 417 25.83 -2.25 12.69
CA THR A 417 24.82 -3.04 13.41
C THR A 417 23.38 -2.60 13.11
N LYS A 418 23.20 -1.59 12.24
CA LYS A 418 21.90 -1.01 11.89
C LYS A 418 21.58 -1.32 10.42
N ARG A 419 20.35 -1.71 10.12
CA ARG A 419 19.92 -1.89 8.72
C ARG A 419 19.84 -0.54 8.00
N GLY A 420 20.01 -0.53 6.68
CA GLY A 420 19.86 0.70 5.88
C GLY A 420 18.40 1.17 5.75
N GLY A 421 18.22 2.42 5.31
CA GLY A 421 16.91 3.05 5.09
C GLY A 421 16.47 3.98 6.23
N ALA A 422 15.18 4.22 6.35
CA ALA A 422 14.55 4.91 7.47
C ALA A 422 13.25 4.17 7.83
N TRP A 423 12.85 4.25 9.10
CA TRP A 423 11.62 3.62 9.57
C TRP A 423 11.19 4.15 10.94
N MET A 424 9.92 3.94 11.24
CA MET A 424 9.30 4.07 12.56
C MET A 424 8.79 2.71 13.04
N ASP A 425 8.97 2.41 14.32
CA ASP A 425 8.36 1.26 14.98
C ASP A 425 7.59 1.68 16.24
N GLN A 426 6.56 0.91 16.60
CA GLN A 426 5.93 0.97 17.92
C GLN A 426 6.60 -0.02 18.87
N LEU A 427 7.41 0.48 19.81
CA LEU A 427 8.04 -0.34 20.83
C LEU A 427 7.04 -0.73 21.93
N VAL A 428 6.17 0.22 22.27
CA VAL A 428 5.02 0.02 23.15
C VAL A 428 3.80 0.62 22.44
N PRO A 429 2.83 -0.19 21.98
CA PRO A 429 1.60 0.33 21.39
C PRO A 429 0.71 0.93 22.49
N ALA A 430 0.05 2.04 22.18
CA ALA A 430 -0.96 2.62 23.08
C ALA A 430 -2.16 1.68 23.21
N SER A 431 -2.70 1.49 24.41
CA SER A 431 -3.87 0.64 24.59
C SER A 431 -4.64 0.98 25.87
N ARG A 432 -5.96 1.15 25.76
CA ARG A 432 -6.82 1.22 26.96
C ARG A 432 -6.95 -0.12 27.69
N LEU A 433 -6.76 -1.25 27.00
CA LEU A 433 -6.78 -2.58 27.60
C LEU A 433 -5.61 -2.78 28.56
N THR A 434 -4.38 -2.41 28.14
CA THR A 434 -3.19 -2.56 28.99
C THR A 434 -2.95 -1.33 29.89
N GLY A 435 -3.44 -0.17 29.48
CA GLY A 435 -3.16 1.12 30.12
C GLY A 435 -1.81 1.72 29.74
N ASP A 436 -1.09 1.12 28.79
CA ASP A 436 0.21 1.59 28.33
C ASP A 436 0.09 2.87 27.48
N LEU A 437 1.03 3.78 27.69
CA LEU A 437 1.26 4.93 26.81
C LEU A 437 2.16 4.53 25.63
N PRO A 438 1.99 5.15 24.44
CA PRO A 438 2.79 4.83 23.28
C PRO A 438 4.27 5.18 23.48
N VAL A 439 5.13 4.24 23.10
CA VAL A 439 6.56 4.46 22.90
C VAL A 439 6.87 4.15 21.44
N VAL A 440 7.26 5.18 20.70
CA VAL A 440 7.55 5.10 19.26
C VAL A 440 9.01 5.37 18.99
N THR A 441 9.56 4.76 17.95
CA THR A 441 10.94 4.97 17.53
C THR A 441 10.99 5.70 16.20
N LEU A 442 12.01 6.52 15.97
CA LEU A 442 12.33 7.11 14.67
C LEU A 442 13.78 6.77 14.36
N SER A 443 14.00 6.02 13.28
CA SER A 443 15.32 5.53 12.90
C SER A 443 15.71 6.07 11.53
N LEU A 444 16.83 6.78 11.45
CA LEU A 444 17.44 7.24 10.19
C LEU A 444 18.81 6.58 9.98
N ASN A 445 19.42 6.85 8.83
CA ASN A 445 20.76 6.41 8.48
C ASN A 445 21.65 7.59 8.04
N LEU A 446 21.65 8.67 8.83
CA LEU A 446 22.50 9.84 8.58
C LEU A 446 23.97 9.49 8.80
N ALA A 447 24.85 10.11 8.02
CA ALA A 447 26.29 10.03 8.30
C ALA A 447 26.60 10.76 9.61
N LYS A 448 27.21 10.05 10.57
CA LYS A 448 27.60 10.65 11.85
C LYS A 448 28.75 11.64 11.64
N PRO A 449 28.60 12.93 12.01
CA PRO A 449 29.66 13.90 11.81
C PRO A 449 30.82 13.68 12.79
N GLY A 450 31.99 14.23 12.46
CA GLY A 450 33.13 14.26 13.38
C GLY A 450 32.84 15.13 14.63
N PRO A 451 33.59 14.95 15.73
CA PRO A 451 33.33 15.66 16.98
C PRO A 451 33.22 17.19 16.81
N GLY A 452 32.12 17.77 17.31
CA GLY A 452 31.86 19.21 17.28
C GLY A 452 31.42 19.76 15.92
N ARG A 453 31.17 18.91 14.91
CA ARG A 453 30.58 19.32 13.64
C ARG A 453 29.06 19.09 13.64
N PRO A 454 28.29 19.96 12.98
CA PRO A 454 26.84 19.78 12.83
C PRO A 454 26.52 18.58 11.94
N THR A 455 25.36 17.96 12.18
CA THR A 455 24.76 16.98 11.26
C THR A 455 23.93 17.75 10.25
N LEU A 456 24.35 17.78 8.99
CA LEU A 456 23.63 18.48 7.92
C LEU A 456 22.81 17.48 7.12
N LEU A 457 21.57 17.84 6.80
CA LEU A 457 20.67 17.03 5.99
C LEU A 457 20.71 17.47 4.53
N SER A 458 20.81 16.50 3.63
CA SER A 458 20.44 16.70 2.24
C SER A 458 18.91 16.93 2.10
N PRO A 459 18.42 17.48 0.97
CA PRO A 459 16.99 17.59 0.72
C PRO A 459 16.24 16.25 0.84
N THR A 460 16.85 15.15 0.43
CA THR A 460 16.26 13.81 0.55
C THR A 460 16.15 13.36 2.02
N GLU A 461 17.19 13.60 2.82
CA GLU A 461 17.16 13.27 4.26
C GLU A 461 16.18 14.16 5.02
N LEU A 462 16.03 15.43 4.61
CA LEU A 462 15.00 16.33 5.12
C LEU A 462 13.59 15.76 4.89
N THR A 463 13.27 15.37 3.65
CA THR A 463 11.98 14.72 3.34
C THR A 463 11.79 13.44 4.15
N THR A 464 12.85 12.62 4.27
CA THR A 464 12.81 11.37 5.03
C THR A 464 12.48 11.61 6.51
N LEU A 465 13.08 12.62 7.13
CA LEU A 465 12.79 12.96 8.53
C LEU A 465 11.31 13.37 8.73
N PHE A 466 10.75 14.21 7.84
CA PHE A 466 9.32 14.56 7.91
C PHE A 466 8.42 13.35 7.64
N HIS A 467 8.78 12.49 6.69
CA HIS A 467 8.07 11.25 6.39
C HIS A 467 7.95 10.36 7.63
N GLU A 468 9.08 9.98 8.24
CA GLU A 468 9.09 9.11 9.42
C GLU A 468 8.36 9.75 10.61
N PHE A 469 8.42 11.08 10.72
CA PHE A 469 7.70 11.76 11.78
C PHE A 469 6.18 11.72 11.61
N GLY A 470 5.66 11.57 10.39
CA GLY A 470 4.24 11.32 10.19
C GLY A 470 3.79 9.96 10.75
N HIS A 471 4.62 8.92 10.63
CA HIS A 471 4.38 7.64 11.33
C HIS A 471 4.49 7.79 12.86
N VAL A 472 5.47 8.56 13.36
CA VAL A 472 5.59 8.89 14.79
C VAL A 472 4.30 9.51 15.32
N LEU A 473 3.74 10.49 14.61
CA LEU A 473 2.47 11.12 14.99
C LEU A 473 1.30 10.12 14.97
N HIS A 474 1.23 9.25 13.96
CA HIS A 474 0.21 8.21 13.88
C HIS A 474 0.29 7.23 15.07
N GLY A 475 1.49 6.86 15.50
CA GLY A 475 1.71 6.04 16.69
C GLY A 475 1.43 6.76 18.01
N LEU A 476 1.87 8.03 18.16
CA LEU A 476 1.68 8.81 19.38
C LEU A 476 0.21 9.15 19.65
N PHE A 477 -0.57 9.41 18.60
CA PHE A 477 -1.98 9.76 18.75
C PHE A 477 -2.90 8.56 18.93
N ALA A 478 -2.38 7.34 18.78
CA ALA A 478 -3.13 6.11 18.93
C ALA A 478 -3.98 6.12 20.22
N ASN A 479 -5.28 5.91 20.05
CA ASN A 479 -6.25 5.88 21.12
C ASN A 479 -7.23 4.73 20.87
N SER A 480 -6.69 3.53 20.67
CA SER A 480 -7.44 2.28 20.53
C SER A 480 -7.53 1.55 21.88
N THR A 481 -8.57 0.73 22.05
CA THR A 481 -8.71 -0.17 23.20
C THR A 481 -7.73 -1.32 23.07
N TYR A 482 -7.61 -1.92 21.88
CA TYR A 482 -6.83 -3.12 21.64
C TYR A 482 -5.44 -2.79 21.05
N PRO A 483 -4.35 -3.36 21.58
CA PRO A 483 -3.01 -3.15 21.04
C PRO A 483 -2.88 -3.53 19.55
N SER A 484 -3.58 -4.58 19.10
CA SER A 484 -3.55 -5.06 17.71
C SER A 484 -4.14 -4.10 16.68
N THR A 485 -4.85 -3.05 17.11
CA THR A 485 -5.46 -2.03 16.24
C THR A 485 -4.96 -0.62 16.53
N ALA A 486 -3.90 -0.48 17.33
CA ALA A 486 -3.35 0.81 17.76
C ALA A 486 -2.36 1.40 16.75
N GLY A 487 -2.48 2.71 16.51
CA GLY A 487 -1.54 3.49 15.71
C GLY A 487 -1.36 2.94 14.30
N THR A 488 -0.12 2.62 13.93
CA THR A 488 0.27 2.14 12.60
C THR A 488 -0.16 0.70 12.29
N SER A 489 -0.94 0.02 13.15
CA SER A 489 -1.53 -1.29 12.90
C SER A 489 -2.74 -1.25 11.96
N VAL A 490 -2.55 -0.63 10.80
CA VAL A 490 -3.55 -0.39 9.73
C VAL A 490 -3.14 -1.12 8.44
N PRO A 491 -4.01 -1.24 7.42
CA PRO A 491 -3.65 -1.81 6.12
C PRO A 491 -2.44 -1.12 5.46
N ARG A 492 -1.71 -1.87 4.64
CA ARG A 492 -0.44 -1.42 4.05
C ARG A 492 -0.64 -0.29 3.05
N ASP A 493 -1.74 -0.31 2.30
CA ASP A 493 -2.10 0.73 1.34
C ASP A 493 -2.63 2.02 1.98
N TYR A 494 -2.75 2.05 3.31
CA TYR A 494 -3.10 3.23 4.09
C TYR A 494 -1.94 3.72 4.99
N VAL A 495 -1.07 2.83 5.46
CA VAL A 495 -0.07 3.19 6.49
C VAL A 495 0.89 4.29 6.04
N GLU A 496 1.21 4.37 4.75
CA GLU A 496 2.12 5.36 4.15
C GLU A 496 1.46 6.74 3.95
N PHE A 497 0.13 6.83 4.09
CA PHE A 497 -0.55 8.11 3.88
C PHE A 497 -0.16 9.15 4.94
N PRO A 498 -0.22 8.88 6.26
CA PRO A 498 0.13 9.87 7.27
C PRO A 498 1.59 10.33 7.20
N SER A 499 2.51 9.43 6.81
CA SER A 499 3.92 9.77 6.59
C SER A 499 4.10 10.68 5.38
N GLN A 500 3.56 10.30 4.22
CA GLN A 500 3.65 11.10 2.99
C GLN A 500 2.92 12.45 3.09
N PHE A 501 1.81 12.51 3.85
CA PHE A 501 1.15 13.78 4.14
C PHE A 501 2.09 14.71 4.91
N ASN A 502 2.77 14.21 5.93
CA ASN A 502 3.62 15.03 6.80
C ASN A 502 4.83 15.64 6.04
N GLU A 503 5.21 15.08 4.89
CA GLU A 503 6.26 15.63 4.02
C GLU A 503 5.94 17.03 3.49
N MET A 504 4.66 17.42 3.38
CA MET A 504 4.27 18.73 2.83
C MET A 504 4.85 19.90 3.64
N TRP A 505 5.06 19.69 4.95
CA TRP A 505 5.49 20.72 5.88
C TRP A 505 6.95 21.12 5.71
N ARG A 506 7.77 20.32 5.00
CA ARG A 506 9.20 20.61 4.83
C ARG A 506 9.42 21.97 4.15
N PHE A 507 8.73 22.25 3.04
CA PHE A 507 8.87 23.52 2.32
C PHE A 507 7.69 24.48 2.52
N HIS A 508 6.76 24.14 3.42
CA HIS A 508 5.60 24.97 3.66
C HIS A 508 6.02 26.36 4.20
N PRO A 509 5.49 27.47 3.65
CA PRO A 509 5.97 28.83 3.97
C PRO A 509 5.77 29.24 5.43
N GLN A 510 4.85 28.60 6.15
CA GLN A 510 4.65 28.82 7.60
C GLN A 510 5.63 28.02 8.49
N VAL A 511 6.38 27.05 7.94
CA VAL A 511 7.27 26.15 8.69
C VAL A 511 8.73 26.38 8.33
N LEU A 512 9.05 26.40 7.03
CA LEU A 512 10.43 26.49 6.52
C LEU A 512 11.27 27.63 7.15
N PRO A 513 10.77 28.87 7.33
CA PRO A 513 11.55 29.97 7.92
C PRO A 513 11.99 29.73 9.37
N HIS A 514 11.38 28.79 10.08
CA HIS A 514 11.70 28.50 11.47
C HIS A 514 13.01 27.72 11.60
N TYR A 515 13.33 26.84 10.64
CA TYR A 515 14.49 25.95 10.73
C TYR A 515 15.52 26.14 9.62
N ALA A 516 15.14 26.67 8.44
CA ALA A 516 16.04 26.85 7.30
C ALA A 516 16.98 28.05 7.49
N LYS A 517 17.97 27.89 8.36
CA LYS A 517 18.94 28.93 8.73
C LYS A 517 20.35 28.41 8.49
N HIS A 518 21.20 29.20 7.84
CA HIS A 518 22.57 28.81 7.55
C HIS A 518 23.35 28.56 8.86
N VAL A 519 23.98 27.39 8.99
CA VAL A 519 24.59 26.93 10.24
C VAL A 519 25.68 27.87 10.78
N GLU A 520 26.43 28.55 9.90
CA GLU A 520 27.47 29.51 10.32
C GLU A 520 26.96 30.94 10.55
N THR A 521 26.04 31.44 9.72
CA THR A 521 25.67 32.87 9.72
C THR A 521 24.34 33.14 10.43
N GLY A 522 23.49 32.12 10.58
CA GLY A 522 22.12 32.22 11.07
C GLY A 522 21.17 32.93 10.10
N GLU A 523 21.60 33.27 8.88
CA GLU A 523 20.76 33.90 7.87
C GLU A 523 19.72 32.91 7.32
N PRO A 524 18.48 33.36 7.05
CA PRO A 524 17.45 32.50 6.48
C PRO A 524 17.79 32.07 5.05
N MET A 525 17.31 30.90 4.64
CA MET A 525 17.44 30.42 3.26
C MET A 525 16.87 31.45 2.28
N PRO A 526 17.60 31.82 1.20
CA PRO A 526 17.08 32.75 0.20
C PRO A 526 15.82 32.22 -0.49
N GLU A 527 14.80 33.06 -0.66
CA GLU A 527 13.53 32.67 -1.31
C GLU A 527 13.74 32.08 -2.72
N ALA A 528 14.73 32.59 -3.47
CA ALA A 528 15.07 32.06 -4.78
C ALA A 528 15.60 30.62 -4.73
N MET A 529 16.37 30.27 -3.67
CA MET A 529 16.86 28.91 -3.47
C MET A 529 15.71 27.95 -3.13
N VAL A 530 14.76 28.40 -2.30
CA VAL A 530 13.53 27.64 -2.00
C VAL A 530 12.71 27.40 -3.26
N ALA A 531 12.48 28.44 -4.07
CA ALA A 531 11.75 28.32 -5.32
C ALA A 531 12.45 27.36 -6.31
N SER A 532 13.78 27.40 -6.42
CA SER A 532 14.55 26.45 -7.22
C SER A 532 14.42 25.01 -6.71
N LEU A 533 14.47 24.79 -5.39
CA LEU A 533 14.31 23.46 -4.79
C LEU A 533 12.94 22.86 -5.14
N ILE A 534 11.86 23.62 -4.95
CA ILE A 534 10.50 23.18 -5.26
C ILE A 534 10.35 22.90 -6.76
N ALA A 535 10.77 23.83 -7.63
CA ALA A 535 10.66 23.65 -9.08
C ALA A 535 11.52 22.47 -9.59
N GLY A 536 12.64 22.18 -8.92
CA GLY A 536 13.50 21.05 -9.23
C GLY A 536 12.88 19.68 -8.91
N GLU A 537 11.90 19.61 -8.00
CA GLU A 537 11.17 18.37 -7.69
C GLU A 537 10.11 18.04 -8.76
N ASP A 538 9.59 19.04 -9.47
CA ASP A 538 8.60 18.86 -10.54
C ASP A 538 9.21 18.27 -11.82
N PHE A 539 10.50 18.50 -12.08
CA PHE A 539 11.17 18.01 -13.28
C PHE A 539 11.72 16.58 -13.12
N GLY A 540 11.30 15.68 -14.02
CA GLY A 540 11.66 14.26 -13.98
C GLY A 540 10.57 13.38 -13.39
N GLN A 541 9.39 13.94 -13.11
CA GLN A 541 8.23 13.20 -12.61
C GLN A 541 7.72 12.18 -13.62
N GLY A 542 7.84 12.44 -14.93
CA GLY A 542 7.49 11.45 -15.95
C GLY A 542 8.29 10.17 -15.77
N PHE A 543 9.62 10.30 -15.67
CA PHE A 543 10.53 9.18 -15.42
C PHE A 543 10.24 8.46 -14.10
N SER A 544 10.23 9.19 -12.97
CA SER A 544 10.04 8.62 -11.63
C SER A 544 8.68 7.95 -11.47
N THR A 545 7.65 8.47 -12.13
CA THR A 545 6.31 7.86 -12.14
C THR A 545 6.29 6.58 -12.96
N ILE A 546 6.84 6.58 -14.19
CA ILE A 546 6.81 5.40 -15.06
C ILE A 546 7.56 4.22 -14.45
N GLU A 547 8.77 4.42 -13.92
CA GLU A 547 9.53 3.30 -13.34
C GLU A 547 8.76 2.63 -12.19
N TYR A 548 8.06 3.43 -11.38
CA TYR A 548 7.26 2.94 -10.27
C TYR A 548 6.00 2.20 -10.76
N LEU A 549 5.22 2.81 -11.66
CA LEU A 549 3.98 2.22 -12.19
C LEU A 549 4.25 0.90 -12.91
N ALA A 550 5.36 0.82 -13.66
CA ALA A 550 5.78 -0.39 -14.34
C ALA A 550 6.07 -1.53 -13.35
N ALA A 551 6.73 -1.24 -12.22
CA ALA A 551 6.94 -2.23 -11.17
C ALA A 551 5.63 -2.62 -10.46
N ALA A 552 4.75 -1.66 -10.17
CA ALA A 552 3.44 -1.94 -9.56
C ALA A 552 2.55 -2.81 -10.47
N MET A 553 2.55 -2.55 -11.78
CA MET A 553 1.83 -3.37 -12.75
C MET A 553 2.38 -4.80 -12.79
N LEU A 554 3.71 -4.97 -12.83
CA LEU A 554 4.33 -6.30 -12.78
C LEU A 554 3.93 -7.08 -11.53
N ASP A 555 3.92 -6.44 -10.37
CA ASP A 555 3.48 -7.07 -9.11
C ASP A 555 2.03 -7.56 -9.20
N LEU A 556 1.11 -6.69 -9.62
CA LEU A 556 -0.31 -7.06 -9.77
C LEU A 556 -0.51 -8.18 -10.79
N SER A 557 0.21 -8.16 -11.92
CA SER A 557 0.12 -9.20 -12.95
C SER A 557 0.65 -10.56 -12.45
N TRP A 558 1.82 -10.60 -11.81
CA TRP A 558 2.38 -11.84 -11.27
C TRP A 558 1.49 -12.52 -10.22
N HIS A 559 0.74 -11.72 -9.45
CA HIS A 559 -0.15 -12.22 -8.41
C HIS A 559 -1.60 -12.39 -8.85
N SER A 560 -1.92 -12.05 -10.10
CA SER A 560 -3.23 -12.31 -10.70
C SER A 560 -3.31 -13.66 -11.40
N LEU A 561 -2.22 -14.45 -11.40
CA LEU A 561 -2.21 -15.82 -11.89
C LEU A 561 -3.20 -16.69 -11.12
N GLU A 562 -3.92 -17.54 -11.86
CA GLU A 562 -4.83 -18.53 -11.34
C GLU A 562 -4.10 -19.82 -10.94
N ALA A 563 -4.68 -20.54 -9.98
CA ALA A 563 -4.11 -21.80 -9.53
C ALA A 563 -4.07 -22.86 -10.65
N GLY A 564 -2.86 -23.30 -10.99
CA GLY A 564 -2.59 -24.22 -12.10
C GLY A 564 -1.73 -23.58 -13.19
N GLU A 565 -1.63 -22.24 -13.21
CA GLU A 565 -0.68 -21.53 -14.05
C GLU A 565 0.73 -21.62 -13.44
N HIS A 566 1.72 -21.92 -14.30
CA HIS A 566 3.13 -21.99 -13.92
C HIS A 566 3.97 -21.39 -15.04
N ILE A 567 4.28 -20.11 -14.92
CA ILE A 567 5.01 -19.35 -15.94
C ILE A 567 6.50 -19.62 -15.80
N THR A 568 7.07 -20.33 -16.77
CA THR A 568 8.50 -20.71 -16.75
C THR A 568 9.39 -19.74 -17.54
N ASP A 569 8.83 -19.02 -18.51
CA ASP A 569 9.54 -17.93 -19.20
C ASP A 569 9.27 -16.57 -18.52
N VAL A 570 9.94 -16.38 -17.38
CA VAL A 570 9.79 -15.21 -16.51
C VAL A 570 10.05 -13.89 -17.22
N LEU A 571 11.01 -13.87 -18.15
CA LEU A 571 11.38 -12.63 -18.83
C LEU A 571 10.41 -12.29 -19.97
N SER A 572 9.86 -13.29 -20.67
CA SER A 572 8.81 -13.07 -21.67
C SER A 572 7.55 -12.50 -21.03
N PHE A 573 7.11 -13.07 -19.91
CA PHE A 573 5.95 -12.57 -19.17
C PHE A 573 6.12 -11.10 -18.75
N GLU A 574 7.29 -10.75 -18.22
CA GLU A 574 7.60 -9.37 -17.87
C GLU A 574 7.48 -8.42 -19.07
N SER A 575 8.10 -8.76 -20.21
CA SER A 575 8.02 -7.92 -21.40
C SER A 575 6.59 -7.79 -21.94
N GLU A 576 5.83 -8.89 -21.96
CA GLU A 576 4.45 -8.91 -22.44
C GLU A 576 3.53 -8.02 -21.59
N VAL A 577 3.68 -8.06 -20.26
CA VAL A 577 2.93 -7.20 -19.34
C VAL A 577 3.26 -5.72 -19.57
N LEU A 578 4.54 -5.38 -19.65
CA LEU A 578 4.96 -3.98 -19.81
C LEU A 578 4.56 -3.39 -21.17
N ASP A 579 4.69 -4.19 -22.24
CA ASP A 579 4.31 -3.79 -23.60
C ASP A 579 2.79 -3.63 -23.71
N ALA A 580 2.01 -4.55 -23.14
CA ALA A 580 0.54 -4.49 -23.15
C ALA A 580 0.01 -3.28 -22.37
N ALA A 581 0.68 -2.89 -21.28
CA ALA A 581 0.33 -1.71 -20.49
C ALA A 581 0.77 -0.38 -21.13
N GLY A 582 1.61 -0.42 -22.17
CA GLY A 582 2.07 0.77 -22.90
C GLY A 582 3.15 1.58 -22.19
N PHE A 583 4.00 0.94 -21.37
CA PHE A 583 5.14 1.63 -20.74
C PHE A 583 6.24 1.95 -21.77
N SER A 584 6.90 3.10 -21.59
CA SER A 584 8.02 3.50 -22.44
C SER A 584 9.23 2.58 -22.23
N PRO A 585 9.84 2.00 -23.28
CA PRO A 585 11.03 1.17 -23.15
C PRO A 585 12.29 1.97 -22.75
N LEU A 586 12.22 3.31 -22.77
CA LEU A 586 13.28 4.19 -22.27
C LEU A 586 13.40 4.15 -20.74
N VAL A 587 12.34 3.73 -20.05
CA VAL A 587 12.28 3.70 -18.59
C VAL A 587 11.93 2.28 -18.15
N PRO A 588 12.92 1.42 -17.92
CA PRO A 588 12.67 0.10 -17.34
C PRO A 588 11.98 0.23 -15.97
N PRO A 589 11.25 -0.81 -15.52
CA PRO A 589 10.60 -0.78 -14.22
C PRO A 589 11.63 -0.59 -13.11
N ARG A 590 11.22 0.07 -12.02
CA ARG A 590 12.07 0.35 -10.85
C ARG A 590 12.69 -0.92 -10.27
N TYR A 591 11.97 -2.03 -10.37
CA TYR A 591 12.46 -3.38 -10.15
C TYR A 591 12.00 -4.26 -11.30
N ARG A 592 12.93 -4.98 -11.95
CA ARG A 592 12.54 -6.13 -12.79
C ARG A 592 12.28 -7.34 -11.91
N THR A 593 11.48 -8.27 -12.43
CA THR A 593 10.97 -9.46 -11.74
C THR A 593 12.07 -10.22 -11.01
N THR A 594 13.21 -10.47 -11.67
CA THR A 594 14.30 -11.31 -11.14
C THR A 594 15.08 -10.69 -9.97
N TYR A 595 14.85 -9.42 -9.66
CA TYR A 595 15.43 -8.76 -8.47
C TYR A 595 14.38 -7.98 -7.67
N PHE A 596 13.11 -8.30 -7.85
CA PHE A 596 12.02 -7.63 -7.15
C PHE A 596 11.82 -8.17 -5.73
N GLY A 597 12.79 -7.91 -4.85
CA GLY A 597 12.79 -8.40 -3.47
C GLY A 597 11.57 -7.99 -2.65
N HIS A 598 10.94 -6.84 -2.95
CA HIS A 598 9.72 -6.40 -2.27
C HIS A 598 8.59 -7.43 -2.34
N ILE A 599 8.40 -8.05 -3.51
CA ILE A 599 7.26 -8.93 -3.76
C ILE A 599 7.64 -10.40 -3.57
N PHE A 600 8.90 -10.79 -3.76
CA PHE A 600 9.33 -12.20 -3.63
C PHE A 600 10.01 -12.55 -2.30
N ALA A 601 10.44 -11.54 -1.53
CA ALA A 601 11.19 -11.75 -0.28
C ALA A 601 10.77 -10.81 0.87
N SER A 602 9.76 -9.97 0.66
CA SER A 602 9.21 -9.06 1.67
C SER A 602 7.68 -9.09 1.60
N GLY A 603 7.01 -8.24 2.39
CA GLY A 603 5.57 -8.23 2.59
C GLY A 603 4.74 -7.44 1.56
N TYR A 604 5.27 -7.19 0.35
CA TYR A 604 4.59 -6.35 -0.67
C TYR A 604 4.05 -7.13 -1.86
N ALA A 605 3.95 -8.45 -1.78
CA ALA A 605 3.33 -9.27 -2.82
C ALA A 605 1.86 -8.85 -3.06
N ALA A 606 1.52 -8.46 -4.30
CA ALA A 606 0.26 -7.80 -4.66
C ALA A 606 -0.06 -6.56 -3.82
N GLY A 607 0.99 -5.83 -3.43
CA GLY A 607 0.91 -4.70 -2.51
C GLY A 607 1.83 -3.55 -2.88
N TYR A 608 2.62 -3.64 -3.97
CA TYR A 608 3.54 -2.57 -4.33
C TYR A 608 2.82 -1.28 -4.77
N TYR A 609 1.57 -1.39 -5.23
CA TYR A 609 0.69 -0.24 -5.52
C TYR A 609 0.36 0.61 -4.28
N SER A 610 0.56 0.07 -3.07
CA SER A 610 0.25 0.74 -1.79
C SER A 610 0.88 2.12 -1.66
N TYR A 611 2.12 2.29 -2.15
CA TYR A 611 2.82 3.58 -2.13
C TYR A 611 2.06 4.66 -2.89
N LEU A 612 1.52 4.32 -4.05
CA LEU A 612 0.73 5.24 -4.88
C LEU A 612 -0.65 5.49 -4.28
N TYR A 613 -1.30 4.43 -3.77
CA TYR A 613 -2.62 4.54 -3.16
C TYR A 613 -2.59 5.48 -1.95
N SER A 614 -1.61 5.31 -1.07
CA SER A 614 -1.37 6.23 0.05
C SER A 614 -1.05 7.65 -0.41
N GLU A 615 -0.31 7.81 -1.52
CA GLU A 615 0.04 9.15 -2.03
C GLU A 615 -1.17 9.88 -2.60
N VAL A 616 -2.15 9.17 -3.18
CA VAL A 616 -3.45 9.75 -3.57
C VAL A 616 -4.11 10.41 -2.37
N ILE A 617 -4.17 9.68 -1.25
CA ILE A 617 -4.76 10.20 -0.02
C ILE A 617 -3.93 11.36 0.52
N ALA A 618 -2.60 11.23 0.57
CA ALA A 618 -1.71 12.29 1.05
C ALA A 618 -1.83 13.57 0.22
N ALA A 619 -1.92 13.47 -1.11
CA ALA A 619 -2.11 14.60 -2.02
C ALA A 619 -3.43 15.31 -1.77
N TRP A 620 -4.51 14.55 -1.64
CA TRP A 620 -5.82 15.08 -1.30
C TRP A 620 -5.83 15.82 0.05
N VAL A 621 -5.29 15.19 1.09
CA VAL A 621 -5.24 15.77 2.43
C VAL A 621 -4.35 17.01 2.48
N SER A 622 -3.27 17.04 1.71
CA SER A 622 -2.41 18.22 1.63
C SER A 622 -3.16 19.42 1.03
N GLU A 623 -3.85 19.24 -0.09
CA GLU A 623 -4.68 20.31 -0.68
C GLU A 623 -5.83 20.74 0.25
N TRP A 624 -6.41 19.80 1.00
CA TRP A 624 -7.40 20.14 2.01
C TRP A 624 -6.79 21.03 3.10
N PHE A 625 -5.62 20.71 3.65
CA PHE A 625 -4.96 21.57 4.64
C PHE A 625 -4.61 22.96 4.08
N GLU A 626 -4.16 23.05 2.83
CA GLU A 626 -3.97 24.34 2.15
C GLU A 626 -5.28 25.15 2.08
N SER A 627 -6.41 24.51 1.76
CA SER A 627 -7.74 25.15 1.77
C SER A 627 -8.18 25.63 3.17
N GLN A 628 -7.64 25.03 4.23
CA GLN A 628 -7.87 25.45 5.62
C GLN A 628 -6.89 26.54 6.09
N GLY A 629 -6.04 27.06 5.20
CA GLY A 629 -5.04 28.08 5.51
C GLY A 629 -3.69 27.53 5.97
N GLY A 630 -3.35 26.29 5.58
CA GLY A 630 -2.08 25.63 5.86
C GLY A 630 -2.00 25.11 7.31
N LEU A 631 -1.02 25.59 8.06
CA LEU A 631 -0.73 25.19 9.45
C LEU A 631 -1.83 25.68 10.41
N ASN A 632 -2.95 24.96 10.45
CA ASN A 632 -4.17 25.30 11.17
C ASN A 632 -4.43 24.35 12.35
N ARG A 633 -4.49 24.90 13.58
CA ARG A 633 -4.67 24.15 14.84
C ARG A 633 -6.02 23.44 14.96
N GLU A 634 -7.10 24.05 14.46
CA GLU A 634 -8.45 23.48 14.53
C GLU A 634 -8.59 22.32 13.55
N ALA A 635 -8.12 22.52 12.31
CA ALA A 635 -8.06 21.47 11.29
C ALA A 635 -7.18 20.29 11.76
N GLY A 636 -6.02 20.58 12.38
CA GLY A 636 -5.14 19.57 12.93
C GLY A 636 -5.76 18.76 14.06
N GLU A 637 -6.52 19.37 14.99
CA GLU A 637 -7.23 18.61 16.03
C GLU A 637 -8.28 17.68 15.43
N ALA A 638 -9.10 18.21 14.52
CA ALA A 638 -10.15 17.44 13.88
C ALA A 638 -9.56 16.24 13.10
N PHE A 639 -8.45 16.47 12.39
CA PHE A 639 -7.72 15.43 11.68
C PHE A 639 -7.10 14.39 12.64
N ARG A 640 -6.48 14.84 13.74
CA ARG A 640 -5.97 13.95 14.79
C ARG A 640 -7.06 13.02 15.32
N GLU A 641 -8.21 13.57 15.73
CA GLU A 641 -9.30 12.79 16.33
C GLU A 641 -9.93 11.81 15.34
N ALA A 642 -10.14 12.23 14.09
CA ALA A 642 -10.89 11.44 13.12
C ALA A 642 -10.02 10.44 12.34
N ILE A 643 -8.75 10.74 12.11
CA ILE A 643 -7.91 10.01 11.15
C ILE A 643 -6.70 9.34 11.83
N LEU A 644 -5.94 10.05 12.66
CA LEU A 644 -4.71 9.52 13.26
C LEU A 644 -4.96 8.71 14.54
N ALA A 645 -5.87 9.18 15.41
CA ALA A 645 -6.11 8.56 16.70
C ALA A 645 -6.79 7.18 16.66
N PRO A 646 -7.75 6.90 15.75
CA PRO A 646 -8.47 5.63 15.77
C PRO A 646 -7.62 4.41 15.39
N GLY A 647 -6.49 4.56 14.69
CA GLY A 647 -5.78 3.44 14.09
C GLY A 647 -6.74 2.55 13.30
N TYR A 648 -6.72 1.23 13.55
CA TYR A 648 -7.61 0.27 12.89
C TYR A 648 -8.85 -0.12 13.72
N SER A 649 -9.14 0.62 14.79
CA SER A 649 -10.41 0.50 15.53
C SER A 649 -11.63 0.93 14.70
N VAL A 650 -11.38 1.71 13.64
CA VAL A 650 -12.35 2.12 12.62
C VAL A 650 -11.78 1.76 11.25
N ASP A 651 -12.63 1.39 10.30
CA ASP A 651 -12.20 1.23 8.91
C ASP A 651 -11.62 2.56 8.37
N PRO A 652 -10.36 2.58 7.87
CA PRO A 652 -9.68 3.84 7.56
C PRO A 652 -10.36 4.64 6.44
N MET A 653 -10.92 3.97 5.42
CA MET A 653 -11.64 4.65 4.34
C MET A 653 -12.98 5.18 4.80
N THR A 654 -13.66 4.48 5.70
CA THR A 654 -14.86 4.99 6.37
C THR A 654 -14.55 6.22 7.21
N ALA A 655 -13.41 6.26 7.89
CA ALA A 655 -12.97 7.42 8.66
C ALA A 655 -12.70 8.63 7.75
N ILE A 656 -11.97 8.43 6.65
CA ILE A 656 -11.74 9.43 5.60
C ILE A 656 -13.05 9.93 5.01
N GLU A 657 -13.94 9.04 4.58
CA GLU A 657 -15.20 9.41 3.92
C GLU A 657 -16.12 10.18 4.86
N LYS A 658 -16.16 9.82 6.16
CA LYS A 658 -16.90 10.58 7.17
C LYS A 658 -16.29 11.96 7.41
N PHE A 659 -14.97 12.07 7.40
CA PHE A 659 -14.27 13.33 7.67
C PHE A 659 -14.41 14.33 6.51
N PHE A 660 -14.16 13.89 5.27
CA PHE A 660 -14.21 14.75 4.09
C PHE A 660 -15.59 14.81 3.42
N GLY A 661 -16.51 13.90 3.78
CA GLY A 661 -17.81 13.72 3.12
C GLY A 661 -17.74 13.02 1.76
N VAL A 662 -16.53 12.77 1.25
CA VAL A 662 -16.23 12.11 -0.03
C VAL A 662 -14.95 11.31 0.10
N ARG A 663 -14.75 10.35 -0.81
CA ARG A 663 -13.47 9.65 -0.93
C ARG A 663 -12.44 10.48 -1.70
N PRO A 664 -11.15 10.38 -1.38
CA PRO A 664 -10.07 11.03 -2.12
C PRO A 664 -10.09 10.65 -3.60
N ASP A 665 -9.98 11.67 -4.45
CA ASP A 665 -9.80 11.51 -5.90
C ASP A 665 -8.31 11.53 -6.28
N VAL A 666 -7.98 11.01 -7.46
CA VAL A 666 -6.61 10.97 -7.99
C VAL A 666 -6.11 12.33 -8.50
N ALA A 667 -7.00 13.30 -8.77
CA ALA A 667 -6.60 14.58 -9.37
C ALA A 667 -5.54 15.39 -8.60
N PRO A 668 -5.55 15.49 -7.25
CA PRO A 668 -4.48 16.14 -6.50
C PRO A 668 -3.12 15.50 -6.71
N LEU A 669 -3.07 14.16 -6.80
CA LEU A 669 -1.82 13.45 -7.09
C LEU A 669 -1.32 13.75 -8.49
N LEU A 670 -2.22 13.79 -9.48
CA LEU A 670 -1.85 14.18 -10.84
C LEU A 670 -1.22 15.57 -10.86
N ARG A 671 -1.77 16.54 -10.14
CA ARG A 671 -1.17 17.88 -10.02
C ARG A 671 0.17 17.87 -9.30
N ARG A 672 0.26 17.17 -8.16
CA ARG A 672 1.51 17.02 -7.39
C ARG A 672 2.65 16.47 -8.22
N ARG A 673 2.36 15.57 -9.16
CA ARG A 673 3.36 14.97 -10.06
C ARG A 673 3.53 15.72 -11.39
N GLY A 674 2.93 16.90 -11.55
CA GLY A 674 2.98 17.68 -12.79
C GLY A 674 2.26 17.02 -13.98
N LEU A 675 1.36 16.08 -13.70
CA LEU A 675 0.64 15.25 -14.68
C LEU A 675 -0.75 15.81 -15.06
N ALA A 676 -1.18 16.91 -14.43
CA ALA A 676 -2.40 17.65 -14.75
C ALA A 676 -2.17 19.15 -14.60
N GLU A 677 -3.01 19.97 -15.24
CA GLU A 677 -2.94 21.43 -15.10
C GLU A 677 -3.16 21.86 -13.63
N PRO A 678 -2.42 22.86 -13.13
CA PRO A 678 -2.66 23.46 -11.82
C PRO A 678 -4.07 24.02 -11.70
N VAL A 679 -4.65 23.97 -10.50
CA VAL A 679 -5.90 24.69 -10.22
C VAL A 679 -5.59 26.21 -10.22
N PRO A 680 -6.33 27.06 -10.95
CA PRO A 680 -6.11 28.50 -10.95
C PRO A 680 -6.19 29.08 -9.53
N GLU A 681 -5.23 29.94 -9.16
CA GLU A 681 -5.32 30.72 -7.92
C GLU A 681 -6.64 31.50 -7.87
N GLY A 682 -7.50 31.17 -6.89
CA GLY A 682 -8.81 31.80 -6.70
C GLY A 682 -10.03 30.98 -7.13
N SER A 683 -9.87 29.74 -7.60
CA SER A 683 -10.97 28.77 -7.57
C SER A 683 -10.87 27.96 -6.28
N ASP A 684 -11.55 28.41 -5.22
CA ASP A 684 -11.75 27.61 -4.02
C ASP A 684 -12.40 26.27 -4.43
N PRO A 685 -11.80 25.11 -4.11
CA PRO A 685 -12.58 23.90 -3.95
C PRO A 685 -13.30 24.04 -2.59
N SER A 686 -14.34 24.87 -2.51
CA SER A 686 -15.14 24.99 -1.30
C SER A 686 -15.81 23.64 -1.01
N PRO A 687 -15.53 22.98 0.12
CA PRO A 687 -16.52 22.09 0.72
C PRO A 687 -17.62 23.01 1.23
N ALA A 688 -18.80 22.90 0.62
CA ALA A 688 -20.07 23.52 1.01
C ALA A 688 -20.00 24.48 2.20
N GLU A 689 -20.11 25.79 1.93
CA GLU A 689 -20.26 26.84 2.94
C GLU A 689 -21.23 26.41 4.06
N ALA A 690 -20.71 26.38 5.28
CA ALA A 690 -21.51 26.30 6.50
C ALA A 690 -22.37 27.56 6.61
N ASP A 691 -23.60 27.49 6.11
CA ASP A 691 -24.56 28.58 6.23
C ASP A 691 -25.05 28.70 7.69
N ALA A 692 -24.59 29.76 8.34
CA ALA A 692 -25.12 30.25 9.60
C ALA A 692 -26.51 30.87 9.38
N GLY A 693 -27.53 30.02 9.31
CA GLY A 693 -28.92 30.35 9.60
C GLY A 693 -29.61 31.39 8.71
N THR A 694 -30.55 30.94 7.87
CA THR A 694 -32.00 31.18 8.03
C THR A 694 -32.80 30.51 6.91
N GLY A 695 -33.72 29.60 7.28
CA GLY A 695 -34.86 29.22 6.43
C GLY A 695 -34.69 27.95 5.61
N ALA A 696 -34.88 26.79 6.25
CA ALA A 696 -35.02 25.52 5.55
C ALA A 696 -36.28 25.50 4.66
N THR A 697 -36.10 25.26 3.37
CA THR A 697 -37.10 24.58 2.52
C THR A 697 -36.47 23.29 1.99
N ALA A 698 -37.08 22.17 2.32
CA ALA A 698 -36.65 20.83 1.92
C ALA A 698 -36.93 20.61 0.44
N ASP A 699 -35.90 20.65 -0.42
CA ASP A 699 -35.81 19.90 -1.67
C ASP A 699 -34.41 20.11 -2.32
N ASP A 700 -33.35 19.44 -1.85
CA ASP A 700 -32.11 19.34 -2.65
C ASP A 700 -31.21 18.15 -2.25
N THR A 701 -31.77 16.93 -2.27
CA THR A 701 -31.03 15.68 -2.05
C THR A 701 -31.21 14.71 -3.22
N ALA A 702 -30.75 15.09 -4.42
CA ALA A 702 -30.68 14.17 -5.55
C ALA A 702 -29.21 13.81 -5.89
N PRO A 703 -28.85 12.52 -5.98
CA PRO A 703 -27.51 12.10 -6.38
C PRO A 703 -27.22 12.51 -7.84
N LYS A 704 -26.01 13.01 -8.12
CA LYS A 704 -25.57 13.27 -9.50
C LYS A 704 -25.54 11.95 -10.29
N HIS A 705 -26.40 11.84 -11.31
CA HIS A 705 -26.53 10.62 -12.11
C HIS A 705 -25.30 10.40 -13.01
N HIS A 706 -24.80 9.16 -13.04
CA HIS A 706 -23.74 8.71 -13.96
C HIS A 706 -24.17 8.89 -15.42
N ALA A 707 -23.24 9.21 -16.33
CA ALA A 707 -23.54 9.52 -17.74
C ALA A 707 -24.32 8.41 -18.46
N ASN A 708 -24.06 7.14 -18.15
CA ASN A 708 -24.83 6.01 -18.68
C ASN A 708 -26.29 6.01 -18.19
N ASN A 709 -26.52 6.35 -16.92
CA ASN A 709 -27.87 6.42 -16.35
C ASN A 709 -28.65 7.54 -17.04
N THR A 710 -28.02 8.70 -17.26
CA THR A 710 -28.60 9.82 -18.00
C THR A 710 -28.98 9.40 -19.43
N ARG A 711 -28.06 8.76 -20.16
CA ARG A 711 -28.31 8.28 -21.52
C ARG A 711 -29.44 7.26 -21.59
N ILE A 712 -29.54 6.36 -20.61
CA ILE A 712 -30.62 5.37 -20.54
C ILE A 712 -31.95 6.04 -20.22
N ALA A 713 -31.97 7.01 -19.30
CA ALA A 713 -33.17 7.78 -18.99
C ALA A 713 -33.70 8.55 -20.21
N GLU A 714 -32.81 9.13 -21.03
CA GLU A 714 -33.16 9.77 -22.30
C GLU A 714 -33.79 8.77 -23.28
N ILE A 715 -33.17 7.60 -23.48
CA ILE A 715 -33.69 6.56 -24.38
C ILE A 715 -35.08 6.06 -23.93
N LEU A 716 -35.29 5.87 -22.62
CA LEU A 716 -36.60 5.48 -22.08
C LEU A 716 -37.65 6.56 -22.39
N THR A 717 -37.29 7.82 -22.14
CA THR A 717 -38.17 8.98 -22.38
C THR A 717 -38.55 9.09 -23.85
N ASP A 718 -37.58 8.93 -24.77
CA ASP A 718 -37.80 8.99 -26.22
C ASP A 718 -38.73 7.87 -26.73
N ASN A 719 -38.80 6.76 -26.00
CA ASN A 719 -39.71 5.63 -26.28
C ASN A 719 -41.04 5.69 -25.50
N GLY A 720 -41.31 6.82 -24.83
CA GLY A 720 -42.55 7.02 -24.07
C GLY A 720 -42.63 6.22 -22.78
N ILE A 721 -41.48 5.81 -22.22
CA ILE A 721 -41.35 5.08 -20.96
C ILE A 721 -40.83 6.05 -19.90
N GLU A 722 -41.51 6.13 -18.76
CA GLU A 722 -41.05 6.96 -17.64
C GLU A 722 -39.73 6.39 -17.07
N PRO A 723 -38.64 7.18 -17.01
CA PRO A 723 -37.35 6.67 -16.55
C PRO A 723 -37.34 6.48 -15.03
N GLN A 724 -37.42 5.22 -14.60
CA GLN A 724 -37.37 4.83 -13.19
C GLN A 724 -36.03 4.16 -12.84
N ILE A 725 -34.92 4.88 -12.97
CA ILE A 725 -33.60 4.35 -12.64
C ILE A 725 -33.38 4.41 -11.13
N THR A 726 -33.19 3.24 -10.52
CA THR A 726 -32.83 3.10 -9.11
C THR A 726 -31.32 2.89 -9.00
N VAL A 727 -30.65 3.71 -8.21
CA VAL A 727 -29.20 3.59 -7.93
C VAL A 727 -29.04 3.15 -6.47
N PHE A 728 -28.34 2.04 -6.26
CA PHE A 728 -28.04 1.49 -4.95
C PHE A 728 -26.68 1.97 -4.44
N SER A 729 -26.49 1.98 -3.12
CA SER A 729 -25.21 2.32 -2.48
C SER A 729 -24.10 1.28 -2.71
N GLU A 730 -24.46 0.07 -3.16
CA GLU A 730 -23.56 -1.05 -3.39
C GLU A 730 -23.94 -1.79 -4.68
N ALA A 731 -22.96 -2.41 -5.35
CA ALA A 731 -23.21 -3.15 -6.59
C ALA A 731 -24.09 -4.39 -6.36
N THR A 732 -24.75 -4.87 -7.40
CA THR A 732 -25.55 -6.10 -7.40
C THR A 732 -24.94 -7.14 -8.35
N PRO A 733 -23.88 -7.86 -7.93
CA PRO A 733 -23.10 -8.70 -8.85
C PRO A 733 -23.81 -10.00 -9.27
N THR A 734 -24.92 -10.37 -8.61
CA THR A 734 -25.67 -11.60 -8.91
C THR A 734 -27.16 -11.29 -9.05
N ALA A 735 -27.87 -12.11 -9.82
CA ALA A 735 -29.33 -11.99 -9.93
C ALA A 735 -30.04 -12.18 -8.58
N ALA A 736 -29.50 -13.03 -7.69
CA ALA A 736 -30.05 -13.21 -6.34
C ALA A 736 -29.94 -11.95 -5.48
N SER A 737 -28.76 -11.32 -5.46
CA SER A 737 -28.56 -10.07 -4.70
C SER A 737 -29.30 -8.88 -5.32
N ALA A 738 -29.46 -8.84 -6.65
CA ALA A 738 -30.31 -7.86 -7.32
C ALA A 738 -31.78 -8.02 -6.92
N ALA A 739 -32.30 -9.25 -6.97
CA ALA A 739 -33.68 -9.59 -6.62
C ALA A 739 -34.01 -9.24 -5.16
N GLU A 740 -33.07 -9.50 -4.24
CA GLU A 740 -33.20 -9.12 -2.83
C GLU A 740 -33.30 -7.60 -2.66
N LYS A 741 -32.45 -6.82 -3.33
CA LYS A 741 -32.45 -5.34 -3.22
C LYS A 741 -33.71 -4.69 -3.79
N VAL A 742 -34.26 -5.22 -4.89
CA VAL A 742 -35.50 -4.69 -5.50
C VAL A 742 -36.78 -5.37 -4.98
N GLY A 743 -36.65 -6.42 -4.15
CA GLY A 743 -37.77 -7.13 -3.55
C GLY A 743 -38.63 -7.94 -4.53
N VAL A 744 -38.00 -8.63 -5.49
CA VAL A 744 -38.68 -9.43 -6.52
C VAL A 744 -38.19 -10.89 -6.56
N ASP A 745 -38.87 -11.74 -7.33
CA ASP A 745 -38.39 -13.10 -7.62
C ASP A 745 -37.12 -13.05 -8.47
N VAL A 746 -36.16 -13.95 -8.23
CA VAL A 746 -34.90 -14.01 -8.99
C VAL A 746 -35.13 -14.17 -10.49
N GLY A 747 -36.21 -14.86 -10.89
CA GLY A 747 -36.58 -15.00 -12.29
C GLY A 747 -37.03 -13.70 -12.97
N ALA A 748 -37.44 -12.69 -12.20
CA ALA A 748 -37.80 -11.35 -12.68
C ALA A 748 -36.57 -10.46 -12.96
N ILE A 749 -35.36 -10.90 -12.59
CA ILE A 749 -34.14 -10.20 -12.98
C ILE A 749 -33.78 -10.56 -14.42
N ALA A 750 -33.68 -9.56 -15.28
CA ALA A 750 -33.25 -9.72 -16.66
C ALA A 750 -31.74 -9.47 -16.76
N ASN A 751 -30.96 -10.54 -16.73
CA ASN A 751 -29.50 -10.46 -16.88
C ASN A 751 -29.12 -10.14 -18.33
N SER A 752 -28.33 -9.10 -18.52
CA SER A 752 -27.72 -8.73 -19.80
C SER A 752 -26.34 -9.35 -19.93
N LEU A 753 -26.22 -10.44 -20.69
CA LEU A 753 -24.97 -11.16 -20.88
C LEU A 753 -24.46 -11.01 -22.30
N VAL A 754 -23.20 -10.58 -22.46
CA VAL A 754 -22.56 -10.47 -23.78
C VAL A 754 -21.75 -11.73 -24.06
N PHE A 755 -21.94 -12.29 -25.25
CA PHE A 755 -21.23 -13.43 -25.79
C PHE A 755 -20.48 -13.03 -27.07
N SER A 756 -19.47 -13.80 -27.43
CA SER A 756 -18.72 -13.72 -28.67
C SER A 756 -19.17 -14.83 -29.61
N ALA A 757 -19.65 -14.45 -30.80
CA ALA A 757 -19.90 -15.35 -31.92
C ALA A 757 -18.79 -15.16 -32.96
N GLY A 758 -17.67 -15.87 -32.81
CA GLY A 758 -16.52 -15.73 -33.71
C GLY A 758 -15.85 -14.35 -33.67
N GLY A 759 -15.92 -13.65 -32.53
CA GLY A 759 -15.37 -12.30 -32.32
C GLY A 759 -16.41 -11.17 -32.38
N ASP A 760 -17.61 -11.44 -32.91
CA ASP A 760 -18.70 -10.46 -32.95
C ASP A 760 -19.56 -10.53 -31.67
N PRO A 761 -19.94 -9.39 -31.07
CA PRO A 761 -20.72 -9.37 -29.83
C PRO A 761 -22.19 -9.73 -30.06
N VAL A 762 -22.72 -10.59 -29.21
CA VAL A 762 -24.14 -10.97 -29.13
C VAL A 762 -24.65 -10.71 -27.72
N LEU A 763 -25.76 -9.99 -27.57
CA LEU A 763 -26.39 -9.74 -26.27
C LEU A 763 -27.51 -10.76 -26.02
N ILE A 764 -27.44 -11.46 -24.89
CA ILE A 764 -28.49 -12.38 -24.44
C ILE A 764 -29.10 -11.82 -23.16
N MET A 765 -30.40 -11.54 -23.21
CA MET A 765 -31.23 -11.17 -22.07
C MET A 765 -31.84 -12.45 -21.49
N THR A 766 -31.35 -12.91 -20.35
CA THR A 766 -31.79 -14.17 -19.72
C THR A 766 -32.46 -13.94 -18.37
N SER A 767 -33.42 -14.79 -18.01
CA SER A 767 -33.96 -14.82 -16.65
C SER A 767 -32.84 -15.09 -15.64
N GLY A 768 -32.89 -14.42 -14.48
CA GLY A 768 -31.97 -14.64 -13.37
C GLY A 768 -32.04 -16.06 -12.78
N ALA A 769 -33.13 -16.78 -13.05
CA ALA A 769 -33.30 -18.19 -12.70
C ALA A 769 -32.67 -19.15 -13.73
N HIS A 770 -32.25 -18.65 -14.90
CA HIS A 770 -31.75 -19.44 -16.01
C HIS A 770 -30.26 -19.24 -16.23
N ARG A 771 -29.61 -20.33 -16.66
CA ARG A 771 -28.25 -20.32 -17.18
C ARG A 771 -28.32 -20.57 -18.68
N VAL A 772 -27.75 -19.66 -19.48
CA VAL A 772 -27.71 -19.79 -20.94
C VAL A 772 -26.98 -21.06 -21.34
N ASP A 773 -27.65 -21.92 -22.09
CA ASP A 773 -27.04 -23.05 -22.80
C ASP A 773 -26.47 -22.54 -24.14
N THR A 774 -25.15 -22.34 -24.17
CA THR A 774 -24.46 -21.72 -25.30
C THR A 774 -24.55 -22.55 -26.58
N ASP A 775 -24.55 -23.88 -26.48
CA ASP A 775 -24.65 -24.77 -27.63
C ASP A 775 -26.06 -24.75 -28.21
N HIS A 776 -27.07 -24.76 -27.34
CA HIS A 776 -28.47 -24.62 -27.76
C HIS A 776 -28.73 -23.28 -28.43
N VAL A 777 -28.30 -22.17 -27.80
CA VAL A 777 -28.49 -20.84 -28.36
C VAL A 777 -27.70 -20.64 -29.65
N ALA A 778 -26.46 -21.15 -29.74
CA ALA A 778 -25.67 -21.10 -30.98
C ALA A 778 -26.42 -21.77 -32.14
N SER A 779 -27.05 -22.92 -31.89
CA SER A 779 -27.89 -23.61 -32.87
C SER A 779 -29.13 -22.81 -33.27
N LEU A 780 -29.81 -22.15 -32.32
CA LEU A 780 -31.01 -21.36 -32.60
C LEU A 780 -30.72 -20.09 -33.41
N ILE A 781 -29.58 -19.45 -33.17
CA ILE A 781 -29.20 -18.20 -33.85
C ILE A 781 -28.36 -18.43 -35.11
N GLY A 782 -27.94 -19.66 -35.36
CA GLY A 782 -27.26 -20.08 -36.59
C GLY A 782 -25.78 -19.72 -36.65
N VAL A 783 -25.07 -19.82 -35.51
CA VAL A 783 -23.61 -19.60 -35.39
C VAL A 783 -22.89 -20.87 -34.97
N ASP A 784 -21.60 -20.97 -35.28
CA ASP A 784 -20.80 -22.18 -35.03
C ASP A 784 -20.52 -22.42 -33.52
N SER A 785 -20.27 -21.35 -32.76
CA SER A 785 -20.13 -21.38 -31.30
C SER A 785 -20.53 -20.04 -30.67
N LEU A 786 -20.84 -20.08 -29.37
CA LEU A 786 -21.01 -18.90 -28.52
C LEU A 786 -20.14 -19.04 -27.28
N ASP A 787 -19.19 -18.13 -27.13
CA ASP A 787 -18.30 -18.07 -25.98
C ASP A 787 -18.64 -16.84 -25.15
N ARG A 788 -18.39 -16.84 -23.83
CA ARG A 788 -18.57 -15.59 -23.05
C ARG A 788 -17.62 -14.53 -23.56
N ALA A 789 -18.11 -13.31 -23.76
CA ALA A 789 -17.26 -12.20 -24.16
C ALA A 789 -16.31 -11.82 -23.02
N ASP A 790 -15.05 -11.52 -23.36
CA ASP A 790 -14.09 -10.93 -22.42
C ASP A 790 -14.44 -9.47 -22.11
N LYS A 791 -13.76 -8.90 -21.11
CA LYS A 791 -13.99 -7.52 -20.63
C LYS A 791 -13.82 -6.48 -21.75
N ASP A 792 -12.87 -6.69 -22.64
CA ASP A 792 -12.54 -5.75 -23.72
C ASP A 792 -13.64 -5.73 -24.79
N LEU A 793 -14.11 -6.90 -25.21
CA LEU A 793 -15.23 -7.03 -26.14
C LEU A 793 -16.52 -6.47 -25.54
N VAL A 794 -16.80 -6.73 -24.25
CA VAL A 794 -17.96 -6.15 -23.55
C VAL A 794 -17.87 -4.63 -23.56
N ARG A 795 -16.72 -4.06 -23.18
CA ARG A 795 -16.54 -2.61 -23.06
C ARG A 795 -16.61 -1.93 -24.42
N ALA A 796 -15.98 -2.50 -25.44
CA ALA A 796 -15.99 -1.98 -26.81
C ALA A 796 -17.40 -2.03 -27.43
N ALA A 797 -18.12 -3.14 -27.23
CA ALA A 797 -19.46 -3.32 -27.82
C ALA A 797 -20.54 -2.48 -27.13
N THR A 798 -20.49 -2.39 -25.79
CA THR A 798 -21.59 -1.82 -25.00
C THR A 798 -21.31 -0.43 -24.45
N GLY A 799 -20.05 0.01 -24.41
CA GLY A 799 -19.62 1.23 -23.70
C GLY A 799 -19.78 1.14 -22.17
N GLN A 800 -20.13 -0.04 -21.66
CA GLN A 800 -20.52 -0.29 -20.26
C GLN A 800 -19.62 -1.38 -19.68
N VAL A 801 -19.59 -1.51 -18.35
CA VAL A 801 -18.78 -2.53 -17.66
C VAL A 801 -19.61 -3.80 -17.40
N ILE A 802 -18.93 -4.95 -17.29
CA ILE A 802 -19.56 -6.20 -16.84
C ILE A 802 -20.30 -5.98 -15.52
N GLY A 803 -21.50 -6.57 -15.39
CA GLY A 803 -22.37 -6.37 -14.23
C GLY A 803 -23.20 -5.07 -14.26
N GLY A 804 -22.85 -4.11 -15.11
CA GLY A 804 -23.62 -2.88 -15.35
C GLY A 804 -24.22 -2.74 -16.74
N VAL A 805 -24.04 -3.75 -17.60
CA VAL A 805 -24.55 -3.75 -18.98
C VAL A 805 -26.08 -3.70 -18.95
N ALA A 806 -26.65 -2.59 -19.42
CA ALA A 806 -28.08 -2.44 -19.65
C ALA A 806 -28.50 -3.09 -20.97
N PRO A 807 -29.80 -3.35 -21.19
CA PRO A 807 -30.31 -3.78 -22.49
C PRO A 807 -30.13 -2.74 -23.61
N ILE A 808 -29.86 -1.48 -23.26
CA ILE A 808 -29.85 -0.31 -24.15
C ILE A 808 -28.72 0.66 -23.77
N GLY A 809 -28.53 1.70 -24.59
CA GLY A 809 -27.51 2.72 -24.35
C GLY A 809 -26.12 2.36 -24.89
N HIS A 810 -26.04 1.38 -25.79
CA HIS A 810 -24.80 0.96 -26.44
C HIS A 810 -24.33 1.96 -27.53
N PRO A 811 -23.02 2.03 -27.82
CA PRO A 811 -22.46 2.83 -28.92
C PRO A 811 -23.03 2.47 -30.29
N ALA A 812 -23.36 1.19 -30.52
CA ALA A 812 -24.00 0.68 -31.73
C ALA A 812 -25.01 -0.43 -31.38
N PRO A 813 -26.01 -0.72 -32.24
CA PRO A 813 -26.94 -1.83 -32.03
C PRO A 813 -26.21 -3.18 -31.97
N ILE A 814 -26.50 -3.97 -30.95
CA ILE A 814 -25.97 -5.33 -30.76
C ILE A 814 -27.08 -6.33 -31.10
N PRO A 815 -26.82 -7.40 -31.87
CA PRO A 815 -27.76 -8.50 -32.04
C PRO A 815 -28.21 -9.03 -30.67
N THR A 816 -29.49 -8.82 -30.35
CA THR A 816 -30.04 -9.12 -29.03
C THR A 816 -31.03 -10.28 -29.10
N PHE A 817 -30.93 -11.21 -28.17
CA PHE A 817 -31.84 -12.34 -28.01
C PHE A 817 -32.42 -12.36 -26.60
N ILE A 818 -33.72 -12.61 -26.48
CA ILE A 818 -34.46 -12.47 -25.22
C ILE A 818 -35.08 -13.81 -24.85
N ASP A 819 -34.76 -14.29 -23.66
CA ASP A 819 -35.34 -15.48 -23.06
C ASP A 819 -36.86 -15.33 -22.90
N THR A 820 -37.62 -16.27 -23.46
CA THR A 820 -39.08 -16.29 -23.38
C THR A 820 -39.59 -16.48 -21.94
N ALA A 821 -38.78 -17.01 -21.03
CA ALA A 821 -39.14 -17.17 -19.62
C ALA A 821 -39.31 -15.85 -18.88
N LEU A 822 -38.68 -14.77 -19.35
CA LEU A 822 -38.89 -13.43 -18.79
C LEU A 822 -40.34 -12.93 -18.98
N ARG A 823 -41.12 -13.53 -19.89
CA ARG A 823 -42.52 -13.15 -20.15
C ARG A 823 -43.45 -13.48 -18.98
N ASP A 824 -43.07 -14.41 -18.11
CA ASP A 824 -43.89 -14.84 -16.98
C ASP A 824 -43.95 -13.80 -15.85
N PHE A 825 -43.15 -12.74 -15.94
CA PHE A 825 -43.06 -11.68 -14.93
C PHE A 825 -43.69 -10.37 -15.43
N PRO A 826 -44.61 -9.76 -14.65
CA PRO A 826 -45.29 -8.52 -15.05
C PRO A 826 -44.36 -7.31 -15.08
N VAL A 827 -43.31 -7.31 -14.26
CA VAL A 827 -42.23 -6.31 -14.22
C VAL A 827 -40.91 -7.03 -14.10
N LEU A 828 -39.99 -6.69 -14.99
CA LEU A 828 -38.60 -7.14 -15.04
C LEU A 828 -37.69 -6.06 -14.50
N TRP A 829 -36.57 -6.45 -13.92
CA TRP A 829 -35.51 -5.53 -13.50
C TRP A 829 -34.22 -5.84 -14.26
N ALA A 830 -33.74 -4.86 -15.03
CA ALA A 830 -32.49 -4.95 -15.77
C ALA A 830 -31.49 -3.92 -15.26
N ALA A 831 -30.20 -4.11 -15.53
CA ALA A 831 -29.20 -3.11 -15.21
C ALA A 831 -29.44 -1.81 -16.02
N ALA A 832 -29.00 -0.69 -15.47
CA ALA A 832 -29.22 0.65 -16.01
C ALA A 832 -27.90 1.42 -16.26
N GLY A 833 -26.87 0.71 -16.72
CA GLY A 833 -25.65 1.32 -17.27
C GLY A 833 -24.47 1.41 -16.30
N THR A 834 -24.66 1.03 -15.05
CA THR A 834 -23.63 0.85 -14.02
C THR A 834 -23.93 -0.36 -13.15
N PRO A 835 -22.92 -0.98 -12.48
CA PRO A 835 -23.13 -2.13 -11.59
C PRO A 835 -24.04 -1.89 -10.38
N GLN A 836 -24.35 -0.62 -10.09
CA GLN A 836 -25.15 -0.17 -8.95
C GLN A 836 -26.53 0.34 -9.37
N SER A 837 -26.87 0.33 -10.65
CA SER A 837 -28.10 0.93 -11.16
C SER A 837 -28.98 -0.11 -11.85
N MET A 838 -30.27 -0.09 -11.56
CA MET A 838 -31.26 -0.93 -12.23
C MET A 838 -32.49 -0.12 -12.65
N MET A 839 -33.22 -0.64 -13.64
CA MET A 839 -34.47 -0.06 -14.12
C MET A 839 -35.55 -1.14 -14.28
N PRO A 840 -36.81 -0.82 -13.93
CA PRO A 840 -37.94 -1.70 -14.21
C PRO A 840 -38.37 -1.57 -15.68
N LEU A 841 -38.70 -2.69 -16.31
CA LEU A 841 -39.25 -2.78 -17.67
C LEU A 841 -40.33 -3.86 -17.72
N THR A 842 -41.32 -3.72 -18.60
CA THR A 842 -42.15 -4.87 -18.98
C THR A 842 -41.45 -5.71 -20.05
N TYR A 843 -41.86 -6.98 -20.22
CA TYR A 843 -41.33 -7.82 -21.30
C TYR A 843 -41.49 -7.17 -22.68
N ASP A 844 -42.67 -6.60 -22.97
CA ASP A 844 -42.93 -5.90 -24.24
C ASP A 844 -42.05 -4.66 -24.44
N GLN A 845 -41.77 -3.92 -23.36
CA GLN A 845 -40.84 -2.79 -23.38
C GLN A 845 -39.41 -3.25 -23.67
N LEU A 846 -38.96 -4.34 -23.03
CA LEU A 846 -37.64 -4.93 -23.26
C LEU A 846 -37.48 -5.36 -24.73
N VAL A 847 -38.47 -6.06 -25.30
CA VAL A 847 -38.47 -6.46 -26.72
C VAL A 847 -38.45 -5.24 -27.64
N THR A 848 -39.29 -4.24 -27.36
CA THR A 848 -39.40 -3.04 -28.21
C THR A 848 -38.13 -2.18 -28.17
N LEU A 849 -37.55 -1.97 -26.99
CA LEU A 849 -36.36 -1.14 -26.79
C LEU A 849 -35.11 -1.74 -27.42
N THR A 850 -34.96 -3.06 -27.35
CA THR A 850 -33.78 -3.77 -27.85
C THR A 850 -33.91 -4.23 -29.30
N GLY A 851 -35.15 -4.33 -29.82
CA GLY A 851 -35.43 -5.02 -31.08
C GLY A 851 -35.05 -6.51 -31.04
N GLY A 852 -34.94 -7.09 -29.84
CA GLY A 852 -34.42 -8.44 -29.62
C GLY A 852 -35.33 -9.54 -30.16
N LYS A 853 -34.72 -10.65 -30.59
CA LYS A 853 -35.45 -11.85 -31.02
C LYS A 853 -35.72 -12.78 -29.83
N GLU A 854 -36.96 -13.22 -29.72
CA GLU A 854 -37.40 -14.08 -28.62
C GLU A 854 -36.97 -15.53 -28.85
N ILE A 855 -36.28 -16.14 -27.87
CA ILE A 855 -35.77 -17.51 -27.93
C ILE A 855 -35.92 -18.21 -26.56
N ALA A 856 -35.89 -19.53 -26.52
CA ALA A 856 -35.65 -20.27 -25.29
C ALA A 856 -34.13 -20.42 -25.11
N VAL A 857 -33.57 -19.89 -24.03
CA VAL A 857 -32.10 -19.92 -23.80
C VAL A 857 -31.62 -21.20 -23.11
N VAL A 858 -32.56 -22.06 -22.73
CA VAL A 858 -32.36 -23.38 -22.12
C VAL A 858 -33.10 -24.40 -22.99
N ALA A 859 -32.49 -25.55 -23.27
CA ALA A 859 -33.16 -26.63 -23.98
C ALA A 859 -34.29 -27.24 -23.13
N ASP A 860 -35.44 -27.55 -23.74
CA ASP A 860 -36.50 -28.31 -23.06
C ASP A 860 -35.94 -29.70 -22.65
N GLU A 861 -36.03 -30.04 -21.36
CA GLU A 861 -35.77 -31.41 -20.91
C GLU A 861 -36.88 -32.34 -21.44
N SER A 862 -36.62 -33.00 -22.57
CA SER A 862 -37.46 -34.08 -23.11
C SER A 862 -37.06 -35.46 -22.58
#